data_AF-A0A6F8YT50-F1
#
_entry.id   AF-A0A6F8YT50-F1
#
_cell.length_a   1.000
_cell.length_b   1.000
_cell.length_c   1.000
_cell.angle_alpha   90.00
_cell.angle_beta   90.00
_cell.angle_gamma   90.00
#
_symmetry.space_group_name_H-M   'P 1'
#
loop_
_entity.id
_entity.type
_entity.pdbx_description
1 polymer ?
#
loop_
_entity_poly.entity_id
_entity_poly.type
_entity_poly.pdbx_seq_one_letter_code
_entity_poly.pdbx_strand_id
1 'polypeptide(L)'
;MSDARSRIAALSPEQRALLESRVADLAAARRPGRGDGIQPRDRGKPTPLSYAQRREYALERFRPSNNISGALRIEGDTEDDVDLDLLSRILTEIMARHEVLRTTVEVVDRTPVAVVHPVTPIPIPVIDITQLGPEAQRPEVRRLYELEVTRPFAPEEPQRMRCTAVRLAPNIYVALISTHHSSSDGWSMAIVFKEVAQLYPMLREARESDLPPPPIQYGDFAVWQREHLGEEWMAGEVAYWKEVLDGIPPRLALPNDRPYPARRTFTAHHHTSVLSREATEALERLAEAEGVSISMILLAACSVVLYRYTEQDDLVFGVAITGRVRTETEQVVGCFANALPLRMRVSRADTLIEVLRRSREVVAVAFDHQNLPFDRLIEELAPEEAAQTPLIQMMINVLTAPGPVLGLTGQVWEVPGVRVSPEGMDPGPIPIDIILAAQPTGGQIYLQWHYATELFDHETIAGLAGQVERVLDRLVNRPDMRVGDTDLLQTGASTALARATAATVEESASFLELFQRQVALVPDAPAVLCDGEVTSFGDLDQRANRLAHHLRGLGVGPESIVGVLLDRSPRLAVAILGVLKAGGAFHTLDARYPADRIGFMLAAASVLLTTADLVSLAEGAEPAHTVLLDTVDGLPDGARHDLGRVPAPGSAAYLAYTSGLPGRPRGVLIEHRSLVAFARETAERLQLGAGDRFLQFASPSSDTLVAELFPIWLAGGAVVIPPPGQTGSGIDLATVVERERVSVMEMPAAYWHEWVRELDGTGAPSPASLRLVIVRGERVPPERLAMWQKLGVPLMHVYGTTETTVSSTFFRMPTKVSEADLRHLPIGAALPSVALHVLDAELTPVPVGAVGELYIGGVSVGRGYLGQRGRTAERFVADPARPGARAYRTGDLVRQRAGGNLEFLGRTYLAGMDVSAESSE
;
A
#
# COMPACT_ATOMS: atom_id res chain seq x y z
N MET A 1 -55.47 -16.16 -5.81
CA MET A 1 -55.31 -14.68 -5.91
C MET A 1 -55.85 -13.91 -4.71
N SER A 2 -56.91 -14.33 -4.00
CA SER A 2 -57.41 -13.60 -2.81
C SER A 2 -56.49 -13.73 -1.58
N ASP A 3 -55.73 -14.82 -1.47
CA ASP A 3 -54.86 -15.12 -0.32
C ASP A 3 -53.48 -14.41 -0.36
N ALA A 4 -53.07 -13.91 -1.54
CA ALA A 4 -51.88 -13.07 -1.70
C ALA A 4 -52.15 -11.61 -1.32
N ARG A 5 -53.40 -11.13 -1.53
CA ARG A 5 -53.80 -9.76 -1.19
C ARG A 5 -54.02 -9.57 0.31
N SER A 6 -54.46 -10.60 1.04
CA SER A 6 -54.57 -10.57 2.51
C SER A 6 -53.20 -10.56 3.20
N ARG A 7 -52.21 -11.29 2.65
CA ARG A 7 -50.82 -11.29 3.14
C ARG A 7 -50.09 -9.96 2.91
N ILE A 8 -50.34 -9.29 1.78
CA ILE A 8 -49.80 -7.94 1.51
C ILE A 8 -50.49 -6.87 2.39
N ALA A 9 -51.72 -7.11 2.83
CA ALA A 9 -52.45 -6.23 3.75
C ALA A 9 -51.94 -6.25 5.20
N ALA A 10 -51.22 -7.31 5.60
CA ALA A 10 -50.66 -7.49 6.94
C ALA A 10 -49.24 -6.92 7.12
N LEU A 11 -48.62 -6.41 6.04
CA LEU A 11 -47.29 -5.82 6.06
C LEU A 11 -47.34 -4.35 6.54
N SER A 12 -46.33 -3.93 7.30
CA SER A 12 -46.17 -2.52 7.68
C SER A 12 -45.97 -1.63 6.44
N PRO A 13 -46.25 -0.31 6.52
CA PRO A 13 -45.99 0.61 5.40
C PRO A 13 -44.55 0.55 4.86
N GLU A 14 -43.57 0.34 5.76
CA GLU A 14 -42.15 0.15 5.42
C GLU A 14 -41.88 -1.18 4.69
N GLN A 15 -42.52 -2.27 5.13
CA GLN A 15 -42.42 -3.57 4.45
C GLN A 15 -43.09 -3.55 3.08
N ARG A 16 -44.18 -2.78 2.92
CA ARG A 16 -44.84 -2.62 1.62
C ARG A 16 -44.01 -1.75 0.68
N ALA A 17 -43.39 -0.66 1.16
CA ALA A 17 -42.49 0.16 0.35
C ALA A 17 -41.22 -0.60 -0.08
N LEU A 18 -40.63 -1.41 0.80
CA LEU A 18 -39.47 -2.25 0.47
C LEU A 18 -39.82 -3.39 -0.49
N LEU A 19 -41.02 -3.98 -0.36
CA LEU A 19 -41.51 -4.99 -1.30
C LEU A 19 -41.89 -4.36 -2.64
N GLU A 20 -42.49 -3.18 -2.65
CA GLU A 20 -42.89 -2.46 -3.88
C GLU A 20 -41.68 -1.87 -4.61
N SER A 21 -40.62 -1.42 -3.92
CA SER A 21 -39.35 -1.05 -4.56
C SER A 21 -38.62 -2.28 -5.11
N ARG A 22 -38.55 -3.39 -4.35
CA ARG A 22 -37.96 -4.64 -4.85
C ARG A 22 -38.76 -5.28 -5.98
N VAL A 23 -40.08 -5.16 -5.96
CA VAL A 23 -40.96 -5.64 -7.03
C VAL A 23 -40.95 -4.69 -8.22
N ALA A 24 -40.76 -3.38 -8.05
CA ALA A 24 -40.55 -2.44 -9.15
C ALA A 24 -39.19 -2.68 -9.84
N ASP A 25 -38.13 -2.93 -9.05
CA ASP A 25 -36.79 -3.27 -9.56
C ASP A 25 -36.77 -4.67 -10.22
N LEU A 26 -37.52 -5.65 -9.69
CA LEU A 26 -37.69 -6.96 -10.31
C LEU A 26 -38.70 -6.98 -11.48
N ALA A 27 -39.65 -6.04 -11.54
CA ALA A 27 -40.64 -5.95 -12.63
C ALA A 27 -40.14 -5.14 -13.83
N ALA A 28 -39.22 -4.18 -13.63
CA ALA A 28 -38.61 -3.42 -14.72
C ALA A 28 -37.60 -4.25 -15.55
N ALA A 29 -37.03 -5.33 -14.99
CA ALA A 29 -36.11 -6.24 -15.66
C ALA A 29 -36.79 -7.41 -16.43
N ARG A 30 -38.12 -7.37 -16.66
CA ARG A 30 -38.81 -8.40 -17.44
C ARG A 30 -38.62 -8.18 -18.94
N ARG A 31 -37.57 -8.76 -19.52
CA ARG A 31 -37.75 -9.49 -20.78
C ARG A 31 -38.26 -10.88 -20.41
N PRO A 32 -39.52 -11.24 -20.74
CA PRO A 32 -39.94 -12.62 -20.63
C PRO A 32 -39.10 -13.42 -21.62
N GLY A 33 -38.12 -14.16 -21.11
CA GLY A 33 -37.58 -15.29 -21.84
C GLY A 33 -38.77 -16.16 -22.22
N ARG A 34 -39.12 -16.16 -23.51
CA ARG A 34 -40.07 -17.09 -24.09
C ARG A 34 -39.60 -18.51 -23.76
N GLY A 35 -40.50 -19.34 -23.24
CA GLY A 35 -40.37 -20.79 -23.18
C GLY A 35 -40.19 -21.35 -21.77
N ASP A 36 -41.23 -22.06 -21.33
CA ASP A 36 -41.32 -23.14 -20.32
C ASP A 36 -40.50 -23.06 -19.00
N GLY A 37 -41.16 -23.46 -17.91
CA GLY A 37 -40.51 -23.64 -16.60
C GLY A 37 -39.37 -24.67 -16.69
N ILE A 38 -38.45 -24.65 -15.74
CA ILE A 38 -37.33 -25.63 -15.69
C ILE A 38 -37.94 -27.03 -15.56
N GLN A 39 -37.71 -27.88 -16.57
CA GLN A 39 -38.25 -29.24 -16.60
C GLN A 39 -37.31 -30.21 -15.88
N PRO A 40 -37.84 -31.24 -15.19
CA PRO A 40 -37.01 -32.32 -14.63
C PRO A 40 -36.15 -32.99 -15.70
N ARG A 41 -34.87 -33.22 -15.41
CA ARG A 41 -33.96 -33.88 -16.35
C ARG A 41 -34.22 -35.37 -16.50
N ASP A 42 -33.82 -35.93 -17.63
CA ASP A 42 -33.72 -37.39 -17.81
C ASP A 42 -32.54 -37.94 -17.00
N ARG A 43 -32.85 -38.59 -15.87
CA ARG A 43 -31.86 -39.17 -14.95
C ARG A 43 -31.07 -40.33 -15.56
N GLY A 44 -31.50 -40.89 -16.69
CA GLY A 44 -30.79 -41.94 -17.42
C GLY A 44 -29.67 -41.41 -18.34
N LYS A 45 -29.56 -40.09 -18.51
CA LYS A 45 -28.54 -39.45 -19.36
C LYS A 45 -27.46 -38.74 -18.51
N PRO A 46 -26.22 -38.62 -19.03
CA PRO A 46 -25.19 -37.84 -18.37
C PRO A 46 -25.66 -36.39 -18.14
N THR A 47 -25.59 -35.92 -16.90
CA THR A 47 -25.98 -34.55 -16.55
C THR A 47 -24.80 -33.61 -16.81
N PRO A 48 -24.96 -32.57 -17.65
CA PRO A 48 -23.88 -31.61 -17.87
C PRO A 48 -23.64 -30.77 -16.61
N LEU A 49 -22.41 -30.28 -16.44
CA LEU A 49 -22.13 -29.29 -15.39
C LEU A 49 -22.77 -27.95 -15.70
N SER A 50 -23.30 -27.27 -14.69
CA SER A 50 -23.57 -25.83 -14.80
C SER A 50 -22.27 -25.05 -15.06
N TYR A 51 -22.37 -23.81 -15.53
CA TYR A 51 -21.16 -23.00 -15.73
C TYR A 51 -20.37 -22.81 -14.41
N ALA A 52 -21.06 -22.59 -13.29
CA ALA A 52 -20.44 -22.46 -11.98
C ALA A 52 -19.76 -23.76 -11.50
N GLN A 53 -20.39 -24.92 -11.72
CA GLN A 53 -19.75 -26.21 -11.40
C GLN A 53 -18.49 -26.45 -12.23
N ARG A 54 -18.52 -26.09 -13.53
CA ARG A 54 -17.35 -26.21 -14.41
C ARG A 54 -16.21 -25.29 -13.94
N ARG A 55 -16.51 -24.06 -13.51
CA ARG A 55 -15.54 -23.14 -12.89
C ARG A 55 -14.88 -23.78 -11.68
N GLU A 56 -15.66 -24.15 -10.67
CA GLU A 56 -15.09 -24.66 -9.40
C GLU A 56 -14.22 -25.90 -9.65
N TYR A 57 -14.67 -26.81 -10.52
CA TYR A 57 -13.88 -27.98 -10.92
C TYR A 57 -12.53 -27.63 -11.57
N ALA A 58 -12.47 -26.53 -12.34
CA ALA A 58 -11.22 -26.05 -12.93
C ALA A 58 -10.32 -25.38 -11.88
N LEU A 59 -10.89 -24.54 -11.01
CA LEU A 59 -10.16 -23.76 -10.00
C LEU A 59 -9.57 -24.62 -8.87
N GLU A 60 -10.21 -25.72 -8.49
CA GLU A 60 -9.70 -26.67 -7.49
C GLU A 60 -8.28 -27.17 -7.78
N ARG A 61 -7.81 -27.08 -9.04
CA ARG A 61 -6.45 -27.47 -9.44
C ARG A 61 -5.39 -26.41 -9.13
N PHE A 62 -5.80 -25.16 -8.88
CA PHE A 62 -4.91 -24.00 -8.77
C PHE A 62 -4.98 -23.28 -7.42
N ARG A 63 -6.04 -23.50 -6.63
CA ARG A 63 -6.21 -22.90 -5.30
C ARG A 63 -6.62 -23.94 -4.24
N PRO A 64 -6.38 -23.67 -2.94
CA PRO A 64 -6.97 -24.46 -1.86
C PRO A 64 -8.50 -24.55 -2.02
N SER A 65 -9.11 -25.63 -1.51
CA SER A 65 -10.55 -25.84 -1.62
C SER A 65 -11.34 -24.64 -1.10
N ASN A 66 -12.26 -24.16 -1.94
CA ASN A 66 -13.18 -23.08 -1.62
C ASN A 66 -14.46 -23.71 -1.08
N ASN A 67 -14.69 -23.61 0.23
CA ASN A 67 -15.89 -24.16 0.87
C ASN A 67 -16.81 -23.03 1.32
N ILE A 68 -18.12 -23.28 1.24
CA ILE A 68 -19.13 -22.44 1.87
C ILE A 68 -19.43 -23.05 3.24
N SER A 69 -19.13 -22.31 4.30
CA SER A 69 -19.28 -22.79 5.67
C SER A 69 -20.09 -21.83 6.53
N GLY A 70 -20.72 -22.36 7.57
CA GLY A 70 -21.34 -21.57 8.62
C GLY A 70 -21.36 -22.33 9.94
N ALA A 71 -21.81 -21.68 11.02
CA ALA A 71 -21.81 -22.28 12.34
C ALA A 71 -23.16 -22.12 13.05
N LEU A 72 -23.55 -23.17 13.77
CA LEU A 72 -24.73 -23.18 14.63
C LEU A 72 -24.28 -23.46 16.06
N ARG A 73 -24.68 -22.60 16.99
CA ARG A 73 -24.53 -22.82 18.42
C ARG A 73 -25.75 -23.58 18.96
N ILE A 74 -25.49 -24.65 19.68
CA ILE A 74 -26.48 -25.57 20.24
C ILE A 74 -26.27 -25.62 21.75
N GLU A 75 -27.27 -25.17 22.52
CA GLU A 75 -27.26 -25.14 23.98
C GLU A 75 -28.40 -26.01 24.52
N GLY A 76 -28.07 -27.06 25.25
CA GLY A 76 -29.06 -27.87 25.98
C GLY A 76 -29.33 -27.33 27.38
N ASP A 77 -30.54 -27.54 27.91
CA ASP A 77 -30.83 -27.28 29.33
C ASP A 77 -30.04 -28.24 30.23
N THR A 78 -29.81 -29.46 29.75
CA THR A 78 -28.98 -30.51 30.37
C THR A 78 -27.98 -31.09 29.35
N GLU A 79 -27.03 -31.91 29.81
CA GLU A 79 -26.06 -32.59 28.92
C GLU A 79 -26.75 -33.56 27.95
N ASP A 80 -27.82 -34.22 28.40
CA ASP A 80 -28.55 -35.23 27.62
C ASP A 80 -29.47 -34.61 26.55
N ASP A 81 -29.69 -33.30 26.57
CA ASP A 81 -30.54 -32.61 25.62
C ASP A 81 -29.90 -32.46 24.23
N VAL A 82 -28.56 -32.41 24.16
CA VAL A 82 -27.85 -32.25 22.88
C VAL A 82 -27.63 -33.60 22.20
N ASP A 83 -28.54 -33.96 21.28
CA ASP A 83 -28.45 -35.17 20.47
C ASP A 83 -27.69 -34.92 19.14
N LEU A 84 -26.40 -35.30 19.10
CA LEU A 84 -25.58 -35.22 17.88
C LEU A 84 -25.97 -36.29 16.84
N ASP A 85 -26.54 -37.43 17.24
CA ASP A 85 -27.04 -38.44 16.30
C ASP A 85 -28.31 -37.95 15.60
N LEU A 86 -29.14 -37.16 16.28
CA LEU A 86 -30.24 -36.41 15.68
C LEU A 86 -29.71 -35.38 14.68
N LEU A 87 -28.68 -34.60 15.03
CA LEU A 87 -28.07 -33.66 14.08
C LEU A 87 -27.52 -34.38 12.83
N SER A 88 -26.88 -35.54 13.02
CA SER A 88 -26.40 -36.38 11.92
C SER A 88 -27.54 -36.82 11.01
N ARG A 89 -28.66 -37.29 11.58
CA ARG A 89 -29.87 -37.68 10.83
C ARG A 89 -30.48 -36.49 10.07
N ILE A 90 -30.59 -35.32 10.71
CA ILE A 90 -31.09 -34.09 10.08
C ILE A 90 -30.24 -33.72 8.85
N LEU A 91 -28.92 -33.65 9.00
CA LEU A 91 -28.03 -33.28 7.90
C LEU A 91 -28.06 -34.34 6.79
N THR A 92 -28.19 -35.62 7.14
CA THR A 92 -28.36 -36.72 6.18
C THR A 92 -29.66 -36.59 5.39
N GLU A 93 -30.77 -36.21 6.03
CA GLU A 93 -32.05 -35.94 5.37
C GLU A 93 -31.97 -34.74 4.41
N ILE A 94 -31.29 -33.67 4.81
CA ILE A 94 -31.03 -32.51 3.92
C ILE A 94 -30.22 -32.92 2.69
N MET A 95 -29.18 -33.76 2.87
CA MET A 95 -28.42 -34.31 1.75
C MET A 95 -29.24 -35.24 0.85
N ALA A 96 -30.22 -35.96 1.42
CA ALA A 96 -31.15 -36.78 0.65
C ALA A 96 -32.07 -35.92 -0.23
N ARG A 97 -32.61 -34.83 0.34
CA ARG A 97 -33.47 -33.83 -0.34
C ARG A 97 -32.79 -33.13 -1.51
N HIS A 98 -31.52 -32.75 -1.34
CA HIS A 98 -30.78 -31.95 -2.31
C HIS A 98 -29.67 -32.78 -2.96
N GLU A 99 -29.91 -33.28 -4.17
CA GLU A 99 -28.98 -34.16 -4.89
C GLU A 99 -27.58 -33.59 -5.03
N VAL A 100 -27.46 -32.26 -5.17
CA VAL A 100 -26.19 -31.57 -5.39
C VAL A 100 -25.20 -31.74 -4.23
N LEU A 101 -25.70 -31.97 -3.00
CA LEU A 101 -24.88 -32.20 -1.81
C LEU A 101 -24.23 -33.60 -1.78
N ARG A 102 -24.60 -34.46 -2.74
CA ARG A 102 -24.03 -35.80 -2.97
C ARG A 102 -23.68 -36.01 -4.45
N THR A 103 -23.33 -34.93 -5.14
CA THR A 103 -22.96 -34.94 -6.56
C THR A 103 -21.45 -34.71 -6.72
N THR A 104 -20.78 -35.59 -7.44
CA THR A 104 -19.37 -35.43 -7.86
C THR A 104 -19.27 -35.05 -9.33
N VAL A 105 -18.08 -34.64 -9.75
CA VAL A 105 -17.73 -34.41 -11.15
C VAL A 105 -16.87 -35.57 -11.62
N GLU A 106 -17.33 -36.28 -12.64
CA GLU A 106 -16.59 -37.39 -13.27
C GLU A 106 -16.32 -37.06 -14.73
N VAL A 107 -15.23 -37.60 -15.29
CA VAL A 107 -14.89 -37.42 -16.71
C VAL A 107 -15.30 -38.66 -17.49
N VAL A 108 -16.35 -38.53 -18.30
CA VAL A 108 -16.83 -39.59 -19.20
C VAL A 108 -16.55 -39.15 -20.64
N ASP A 109 -15.84 -39.97 -21.41
CA ASP A 109 -15.46 -39.66 -22.80
C ASP A 109 -14.83 -38.26 -22.98
N ARG A 110 -13.89 -37.92 -22.07
CA ARG A 110 -13.19 -36.61 -22.00
C ARG A 110 -14.10 -35.41 -21.70
N THR A 111 -15.36 -35.64 -21.32
CA THR A 111 -16.32 -34.59 -20.94
C THR A 111 -16.64 -34.67 -19.44
N PRO A 112 -16.52 -33.58 -18.69
CA PRO A 112 -16.91 -33.57 -17.28
C PRO A 112 -18.44 -33.56 -17.15
N VAL A 113 -18.96 -34.50 -16.36
CA VAL A 113 -20.40 -34.70 -16.10
C VAL A 113 -20.67 -34.79 -14.60
N ALA A 114 -21.87 -34.39 -14.19
CA ALA A 114 -22.32 -34.49 -12.81
C ALA A 114 -22.88 -35.89 -12.53
N VAL A 115 -22.36 -36.55 -11.49
CA VAL A 115 -22.79 -37.89 -11.06
C VAL A 115 -23.36 -37.81 -9.65
N VAL A 116 -24.61 -38.25 -9.51
CA VAL A 116 -25.35 -38.23 -8.24
C VAL A 116 -25.18 -39.57 -7.54
N HIS A 117 -24.69 -39.55 -6.29
CA HIS A 117 -24.40 -40.76 -5.52
C HIS A 117 -25.50 -41.12 -4.51
N PRO A 118 -25.61 -42.38 -4.04
CA PRO A 118 -26.52 -42.74 -2.95
C PRO A 118 -26.29 -41.92 -1.68
N VAL A 119 -27.32 -41.83 -0.83
CA VAL A 119 -27.24 -41.11 0.45
C VAL A 119 -26.42 -41.93 1.45
N THR A 120 -25.45 -41.29 2.10
CA THR A 120 -24.65 -41.85 3.19
C THR A 120 -24.86 -41.06 4.49
N PRO A 121 -24.81 -41.68 5.68
CA PRO A 121 -24.90 -40.94 6.93
C PRO A 121 -23.77 -39.90 7.06
N ILE A 122 -24.08 -38.70 7.54
CA ILE A 122 -23.10 -37.64 7.80
C ILE A 122 -22.54 -37.79 9.22
N PRO A 123 -21.28 -38.24 9.40
CA PRO A 123 -20.69 -38.33 10.73
C PRO A 123 -20.44 -36.94 11.33
N ILE A 124 -20.54 -36.82 12.65
CA ILE A 124 -20.27 -35.59 13.40
C ILE A 124 -19.15 -35.86 14.40
N PRO A 125 -17.87 -35.74 13.98
CA PRO A 125 -16.75 -35.78 14.92
C PRO A 125 -16.85 -34.65 15.94
N VAL A 126 -16.47 -34.94 17.18
CA VAL A 126 -16.46 -33.99 18.29
C VAL A 126 -15.03 -33.58 18.62
N ILE A 127 -14.77 -32.28 18.65
CA ILE A 127 -13.55 -31.69 19.19
C ILE A 127 -13.87 -31.11 20.56
N ASP A 128 -13.31 -31.70 21.61
CA ASP A 128 -13.52 -31.25 22.97
C ASP A 128 -12.50 -30.17 23.35
N ILE A 129 -13.01 -28.96 23.66
CA ILE A 129 -12.20 -27.84 24.14
C ILE A 129 -12.60 -27.37 25.55
N THR A 130 -13.33 -28.21 26.29
CA THR A 130 -13.80 -27.91 27.66
C THR A 130 -12.64 -27.70 28.64
N GLN A 131 -11.45 -28.22 28.35
CA GLN A 131 -10.22 -27.97 29.11
C GLN A 131 -9.70 -26.54 29.01
N LEU A 132 -10.12 -25.76 28.00
CA LEU A 132 -9.74 -24.37 27.84
C LEU A 132 -10.63 -23.47 28.70
N GLY A 133 -10.04 -22.45 29.33
CA GLY A 133 -10.81 -21.41 30.01
C GLY A 133 -11.68 -20.61 29.02
N PRO A 134 -12.78 -19.99 29.48
CA PRO A 134 -13.74 -19.30 28.59
C PRO A 134 -13.12 -18.26 27.65
N GLU A 135 -12.07 -17.56 28.10
CA GLU A 135 -11.36 -16.57 27.28
C GLU A 135 -10.58 -17.19 26.10
N ALA A 136 -10.10 -18.43 26.25
CA ALA A 136 -9.36 -19.16 25.23
C ALA A 136 -10.25 -19.98 24.29
N GLN A 137 -11.49 -20.29 24.69
CA GLN A 137 -12.42 -21.08 23.88
C GLN A 137 -12.84 -20.35 22.59
N ARG A 138 -13.17 -19.06 22.67
CA ARG A 138 -13.67 -18.31 21.50
C ARG A 138 -12.62 -18.18 20.38
N PRO A 139 -11.34 -17.81 20.66
CA PRO A 139 -10.27 -17.85 19.65
C PRO A 139 -10.06 -19.25 19.07
N GLU A 140 -10.19 -20.30 19.88
CA GLU A 140 -10.01 -21.68 19.41
C GLU A 140 -11.15 -22.13 18.48
N VAL A 141 -12.41 -21.81 18.79
CA VAL A 141 -13.55 -22.06 17.88
C VAL A 141 -13.34 -21.38 16.53
N ARG A 142 -12.84 -20.13 16.53
CA ARG A 142 -12.50 -19.39 15.32
C ARG A 142 -11.41 -20.09 14.51
N ARG A 143 -10.32 -20.50 15.17
CA ARG A 143 -9.22 -21.25 14.53
C ARG A 143 -9.72 -22.57 13.93
N LEU A 144 -10.57 -23.31 14.64
CA LEU A 144 -11.17 -24.56 14.17
C LEU A 144 -12.10 -24.33 12.98
N TYR A 145 -12.87 -23.24 12.98
CA TYR A 145 -13.70 -22.85 11.83
C TYR A 145 -12.86 -22.50 10.61
N GLU A 146 -11.77 -21.75 10.75
CA GLU A 146 -10.85 -21.44 9.64
C GLU A 146 -10.23 -22.71 9.02
N LEU A 147 -9.86 -23.69 9.87
CA LEU A 147 -9.41 -25.01 9.40
C LEU A 147 -10.52 -25.77 8.67
N GLU A 148 -11.75 -25.69 9.18
CA GLU A 148 -12.91 -26.34 8.61
C GLU A 148 -13.31 -25.72 7.25
N VAL A 149 -13.20 -24.39 7.08
CA VAL A 149 -13.39 -23.67 5.81
C VAL A 149 -12.35 -24.08 4.77
N THR A 150 -11.10 -24.31 5.17
CA THR A 150 -9.99 -24.60 4.24
C THR A 150 -9.76 -26.10 3.99
N ARG A 151 -10.38 -26.98 4.79
CA ARG A 151 -10.18 -28.42 4.67
C ARG A 151 -10.78 -28.94 3.36
N PRO A 152 -10.02 -29.63 2.49
CA PRO A 152 -10.52 -30.07 1.19
C PRO A 152 -11.60 -31.14 1.29
N PHE A 153 -12.49 -31.19 0.30
CA PHE A 153 -13.32 -32.37 0.05
C PHE A 153 -12.56 -33.30 -0.90
N ALA A 154 -12.52 -34.60 -0.61
CA ALA A 154 -11.89 -35.54 -1.51
C ALA A 154 -12.70 -35.64 -2.82
N PRO A 155 -12.07 -35.50 -4.01
CA PRO A 155 -12.79 -35.55 -5.29
C PRO A 155 -13.56 -36.87 -5.48
N GLU A 156 -12.98 -37.97 -5.04
CA GLU A 156 -13.52 -39.33 -5.15
C GLU A 156 -14.64 -39.62 -4.12
N GLU A 157 -14.75 -38.83 -3.05
CA GLU A 157 -15.78 -39.05 -2.04
C GLU A 157 -17.10 -38.40 -2.47
N PRO A 158 -18.23 -39.12 -2.34
CA PRO A 158 -19.53 -38.65 -2.82
C PRO A 158 -20.08 -37.47 -2.02
N GLN A 159 -19.67 -37.33 -0.75
CA GLN A 159 -20.24 -36.38 0.19
C GLN A 159 -19.71 -34.95 -0.06
N ARG A 160 -20.63 -33.98 -0.26
CA ARG A 160 -20.33 -32.55 -0.47
C ARG A 160 -20.87 -31.65 0.64
N MET A 161 -21.26 -32.24 1.77
CA MET A 161 -21.61 -31.56 3.01
C MET A 161 -21.03 -32.31 4.20
N ARG A 162 -20.44 -31.61 5.16
CA ARG A 162 -19.90 -32.21 6.40
C ARG A 162 -20.16 -31.30 7.60
N CYS A 163 -20.04 -31.87 8.79
CA CYS A 163 -20.20 -31.15 10.05
C CYS A 163 -19.17 -31.60 11.08
N THR A 164 -18.56 -30.66 11.80
CA THR A 164 -17.70 -30.91 12.96
C THR A 164 -18.29 -30.21 14.17
N ALA A 165 -18.51 -30.92 15.28
CA ALA A 165 -19.01 -30.32 16.52
C ALA A 165 -17.86 -29.95 17.46
N VAL A 166 -17.86 -28.72 17.98
CA VAL A 166 -16.89 -28.24 18.97
C VAL A 166 -17.60 -28.15 20.32
N ARG A 167 -17.15 -28.92 21.31
CA ARG A 167 -17.74 -28.94 22.65
C ARG A 167 -17.12 -27.85 23.52
N LEU A 168 -17.94 -26.91 24.00
CA LEU A 168 -17.52 -25.79 24.87
C LEU A 168 -17.80 -26.08 26.35
N ALA A 169 -18.89 -26.79 26.62
CA ALA A 169 -19.33 -27.23 27.93
C ALA A 169 -20.09 -28.57 27.79
N PRO A 170 -20.45 -29.27 28.88
CA PRO A 170 -21.16 -30.54 28.79
C PRO A 170 -22.40 -30.49 27.89
N ASN A 171 -23.14 -29.39 27.95
CA ASN A 171 -24.39 -29.10 27.24
C ASN A 171 -24.29 -28.00 26.17
N ILE A 172 -23.08 -27.56 25.77
CA ILE A 172 -22.91 -26.46 24.79
C ILE A 172 -21.95 -26.87 23.69
N TYR A 173 -22.43 -26.80 22.45
CA TYR A 173 -21.69 -27.15 21.25
C TYR A 173 -21.78 -26.07 20.18
N VAL A 174 -20.75 -25.98 19.34
CA VAL A 174 -20.77 -25.22 18.08
C VAL A 174 -20.61 -26.21 16.93
N ALA A 175 -21.65 -26.39 16.12
CA ALA A 175 -21.66 -27.21 14.93
C ALA A 175 -21.16 -26.40 13.73
N LEU A 176 -19.97 -26.73 13.23
CA LEU A 176 -19.34 -26.13 12.06
C LEU A 176 -19.78 -26.93 10.83
N ILE A 177 -20.63 -26.34 9.99
CA ILE A 177 -21.20 -26.99 8.81
C ILE A 177 -20.52 -26.44 7.56
N SER A 178 -19.98 -27.32 6.73
CA SER A 178 -19.27 -26.96 5.49
C SER A 178 -19.85 -27.69 4.30
N THR A 179 -19.94 -26.98 3.18
CA THR A 179 -20.37 -27.51 1.89
C THR A 179 -19.38 -27.13 0.81
N HIS A 180 -19.19 -28.00 -0.17
CA HIS A 180 -18.32 -27.70 -1.30
C HIS A 180 -18.95 -26.58 -2.16
N HIS A 181 -18.18 -25.57 -2.59
CA HIS A 181 -18.71 -24.40 -3.29
C HIS A 181 -19.27 -24.75 -4.69
N SER A 182 -18.87 -25.86 -5.31
CA SER A 182 -19.53 -26.34 -6.55
C SER A 182 -20.98 -26.78 -6.33
N SER A 183 -21.35 -27.11 -5.08
CA SER A 183 -22.67 -27.60 -4.70
C SER A 183 -23.51 -26.56 -3.95
N SER A 184 -22.95 -25.40 -3.60
CA SER A 184 -23.58 -24.46 -2.68
C SER A 184 -23.06 -23.04 -2.84
N ASP A 185 -23.84 -22.08 -2.36
CA ASP A 185 -23.50 -20.67 -2.21
C ASP A 185 -24.02 -20.14 -0.86
N GLY A 186 -23.76 -18.87 -0.53
CA GLY A 186 -24.23 -18.27 0.73
C GLY A 186 -25.76 -18.34 0.91
N TRP A 187 -26.53 -18.29 -0.18
CA TRP A 187 -27.99 -18.46 -0.14
C TRP A 187 -28.37 -19.91 0.21
N SER A 188 -27.66 -20.87 -0.36
CA SER A 188 -27.84 -22.30 -0.09
C SER A 188 -27.55 -22.64 1.37
N MET A 189 -26.53 -22.05 1.98
CA MET A 189 -26.24 -22.28 3.41
C MET A 189 -27.39 -21.82 4.31
N ALA A 190 -28.07 -20.72 3.95
CA ALA A 190 -29.25 -20.29 4.67
C ALA A 190 -30.45 -21.23 4.48
N ILE A 191 -30.60 -21.85 3.30
CA ILE A 191 -31.58 -22.93 3.09
C ILE A 191 -31.26 -24.12 3.99
N VAL A 192 -29.99 -24.53 4.07
CA VAL A 192 -29.55 -25.62 4.96
C VAL A 192 -29.91 -25.31 6.41
N PHE A 193 -29.61 -24.10 6.92
CA PHE A 193 -29.96 -23.73 8.29
C PHE A 193 -31.47 -23.68 8.54
N LYS A 194 -32.24 -23.20 7.56
CA LYS A 194 -33.71 -23.24 7.63
C LYS A 194 -34.22 -24.68 7.75
N GLU A 195 -33.72 -25.59 6.91
CA GLU A 195 -34.15 -26.98 6.93
C GLU A 195 -33.70 -27.70 8.21
N VAL A 196 -32.51 -27.39 8.76
CA VAL A 196 -32.09 -27.87 10.08
C VAL A 196 -33.12 -27.48 11.14
N ALA A 197 -33.51 -26.20 11.16
CA ALA A 197 -34.48 -25.70 12.14
C ALA A 197 -35.87 -26.33 12.00
N GLN A 198 -36.30 -26.66 10.78
CA GLN A 198 -37.59 -27.31 10.53
C GLN A 198 -37.59 -28.80 10.86
N LEU A 199 -36.52 -29.51 10.49
CA LEU A 199 -36.38 -30.95 10.68
C LEU A 199 -36.10 -31.33 12.13
N TYR A 200 -35.41 -30.46 12.88
CA TYR A 200 -35.04 -30.74 14.26
C TYR A 200 -36.22 -31.14 15.17
N PRO A 201 -37.29 -30.34 15.32
CA PRO A 201 -38.43 -30.72 16.15
C PRO A 201 -39.16 -31.96 15.62
N MET A 202 -39.27 -32.13 14.30
CA MET A 202 -39.95 -33.28 13.69
C MET A 202 -39.24 -34.59 14.03
N LEU A 203 -37.93 -34.66 13.76
CA LEU A 203 -37.13 -35.86 13.97
C LEU A 203 -36.89 -36.15 15.46
N ARG A 204 -36.86 -35.12 16.33
CA ARG A 204 -36.79 -35.31 17.78
C ARG A 204 -38.03 -36.03 18.33
N GLU A 205 -39.20 -35.77 17.76
CA GLU A 205 -40.45 -36.45 18.11
C GLU A 205 -40.64 -37.76 17.35
N ALA A 206 -39.60 -38.26 16.67
CA ALA A 206 -39.65 -39.46 15.82
C ALA A 206 -40.75 -39.40 14.72
N ARG A 207 -41.09 -38.19 14.26
CA ARG A 207 -41.96 -37.99 13.10
C ARG A 207 -41.14 -38.03 11.82
N GLU A 208 -41.69 -38.60 10.75
CA GLU A 208 -41.10 -38.50 9.41
C GLU A 208 -41.14 -37.05 8.90
N SER A 209 -40.20 -36.69 8.03
CA SER A 209 -40.19 -35.36 7.40
C SER A 209 -41.43 -35.18 6.51
N ASP A 210 -42.17 -34.10 6.72
CA ASP A 210 -43.30 -33.69 5.87
C ASP A 210 -42.95 -32.51 4.95
N LEU A 211 -41.67 -32.16 4.85
CA LEU A 211 -41.21 -31.06 4.00
C LEU A 211 -41.46 -31.40 2.52
N PRO A 212 -42.17 -30.54 1.76
CA PRO A 212 -42.46 -30.81 0.35
C PRO A 212 -41.15 -30.85 -0.46
N PRO A 213 -40.99 -31.78 -1.43
CA PRO A 213 -39.77 -31.88 -2.21
C PRO A 213 -39.45 -30.55 -2.93
N PRO A 214 -38.17 -30.23 -3.20
CA PRO A 214 -37.81 -29.06 -3.96
C PRO A 214 -38.51 -29.07 -5.34
N PRO A 215 -38.96 -27.92 -5.86
CA PRO A 215 -39.70 -27.85 -7.13
C PRO A 215 -38.87 -28.34 -8.32
N ILE A 216 -37.54 -28.21 -8.24
CA ILE A 216 -36.53 -28.72 -9.17
C ILE A 216 -35.29 -29.17 -8.40
N GLN A 217 -34.44 -29.97 -9.02
CA GLN A 217 -33.09 -30.27 -8.55
C GLN A 217 -32.05 -29.41 -9.29
N TYR A 218 -30.88 -29.21 -8.69
CA TYR A 218 -29.84 -28.36 -9.30
C TYR A 218 -29.38 -28.87 -10.68
N GLY A 219 -29.34 -30.19 -10.90
CA GLY A 219 -29.03 -30.74 -12.22
C GLY A 219 -30.08 -30.44 -13.28
N ASP A 220 -31.33 -30.18 -12.90
CA ASP A 220 -32.39 -29.76 -13.84
C ASP A 220 -32.11 -28.33 -14.33
N PHE A 221 -31.69 -27.46 -13.41
CA PHE A 221 -31.19 -26.13 -13.74
C PHE A 221 -29.94 -26.19 -14.63
N ALA A 222 -29.00 -27.12 -14.37
CA ALA A 222 -27.79 -27.25 -15.19
C ALA A 222 -28.10 -27.63 -16.65
N VAL A 223 -29.05 -28.55 -16.88
CA VAL A 223 -29.52 -28.89 -18.24
C VAL A 223 -30.20 -27.69 -18.89
N TRP A 224 -31.16 -27.07 -18.19
CA TRP A 224 -31.85 -25.89 -18.69
C TRP A 224 -30.88 -24.76 -19.07
N GLN A 225 -29.88 -24.49 -18.23
CA GLN A 225 -28.86 -23.47 -18.44
C GLN A 225 -28.06 -23.74 -19.72
N ARG A 226 -27.70 -25.00 -20.00
CA ARG A 226 -26.93 -25.37 -21.19
C ARG A 226 -27.75 -25.28 -22.48
N GLU A 227 -29.05 -25.57 -22.41
CA GLU A 227 -29.94 -25.48 -23.56
C GLU A 227 -30.31 -24.03 -23.89
N HIS A 228 -30.56 -23.20 -22.88
CA HIS A 228 -31.07 -21.84 -23.06
C HIS A 228 -29.97 -20.77 -23.12
N LEU A 229 -28.83 -21.01 -22.46
CA LEU A 229 -27.63 -20.16 -22.51
C LEU A 229 -26.52 -20.92 -23.25
N GLY A 230 -26.85 -21.41 -24.44
CA GLY A 230 -25.94 -22.12 -25.34
C GLY A 230 -24.84 -21.21 -25.92
N GLU A 231 -23.98 -21.78 -26.77
CA GLU A 231 -22.76 -21.11 -27.25
C GLU A 231 -23.03 -19.81 -28.05
N GLU A 232 -24.09 -19.77 -28.86
CA GLU A 232 -24.42 -18.57 -29.66
C GLU A 232 -24.82 -17.37 -28.78
N TRP A 233 -25.72 -17.61 -27.80
CA TRP A 233 -26.10 -16.58 -26.83
C TRP A 233 -24.89 -16.14 -26.01
N MET A 234 -24.06 -17.10 -25.58
CA MET A 234 -22.85 -16.83 -24.81
C MET A 234 -21.84 -15.98 -25.59
N ALA A 235 -21.65 -16.23 -26.89
CA ALA A 235 -20.78 -15.45 -27.74
C ALA A 235 -21.23 -13.99 -27.87
N GLY A 236 -22.55 -13.76 -27.95
CA GLY A 236 -23.12 -12.40 -27.96
C GLY A 236 -22.86 -11.63 -26.67
N GLU A 237 -23.07 -12.27 -25.52
CA GLU A 237 -22.78 -11.67 -24.20
C GLU A 237 -21.28 -11.39 -24.01
N VAL A 238 -20.40 -12.31 -24.42
CA VAL A 238 -18.95 -12.11 -24.37
C VAL A 238 -18.53 -10.93 -25.25
N ALA A 239 -19.06 -10.82 -26.46
CA ALA A 239 -18.75 -9.71 -27.36
C ALA A 239 -19.17 -8.36 -26.74
N TYR A 240 -20.34 -8.30 -26.12
CA TYR A 240 -20.81 -7.12 -25.39
C TYR A 240 -19.84 -6.72 -24.27
N TRP A 241 -19.47 -7.65 -23.39
CA TRP A 241 -18.58 -7.32 -22.28
C TRP A 241 -17.15 -7.02 -22.70
N LYS A 242 -16.67 -7.58 -23.82
CA LYS A 242 -15.39 -7.17 -24.43
C LYS A 242 -15.42 -5.71 -24.84
N GLU A 243 -16.52 -5.22 -25.39
CA GLU A 243 -16.69 -3.79 -25.72
C GLU A 243 -16.78 -2.93 -24.45
N VAL A 244 -17.59 -3.33 -23.47
CA VAL A 244 -17.76 -2.59 -22.21
C VAL A 244 -16.46 -2.48 -21.41
N LEU A 245 -15.62 -3.51 -21.47
CA LEU A 245 -14.34 -3.57 -20.75
C LEU A 245 -13.12 -3.25 -21.63
N ASP A 246 -13.34 -2.74 -22.84
CA ASP A 246 -12.23 -2.36 -23.71
C ASP A 246 -11.41 -1.21 -23.09
N GLY A 247 -10.09 -1.35 -23.14
CA GLY A 247 -9.15 -0.37 -22.61
C GLY A 247 -9.24 -0.13 -21.09
N ILE A 248 -9.80 -1.07 -20.31
CA ILE A 248 -9.73 -0.95 -18.85
C ILE A 248 -8.26 -0.98 -18.39
N PRO A 249 -7.90 -0.24 -17.33
CA PRO A 249 -6.58 -0.36 -16.74
C PRO A 249 -6.34 -1.79 -16.26
N PRO A 250 -5.09 -2.26 -16.25
CA PRO A 250 -4.78 -3.65 -15.90
C PRO A 250 -5.20 -4.01 -14.47
N ARG A 251 -5.31 -3.02 -13.57
CA ARG A 251 -5.69 -3.18 -12.16
C ARG A 251 -6.43 -1.95 -11.65
N LEU A 252 -7.32 -2.16 -10.68
CA LEU A 252 -7.76 -1.09 -9.79
C LEU A 252 -6.61 -0.68 -8.87
N ALA A 253 -6.20 0.58 -8.92
CA ALA A 253 -5.18 1.12 -8.03
C ALA A 253 -5.77 1.27 -6.62
N LEU A 254 -5.49 0.26 -5.79
CA LEU A 254 -5.80 0.28 -4.36
C LEU A 254 -4.59 0.79 -3.59
N PRO A 255 -4.76 1.47 -2.44
CA PRO A 255 -3.64 1.91 -1.62
C PRO A 255 -3.06 0.75 -0.78
N ASN A 256 -2.62 -0.33 -1.43
CA ASN A 256 -2.05 -1.49 -0.74
C ASN A 256 -0.71 -1.15 -0.06
N ASP A 257 -0.54 -1.60 1.18
CA ASP A 257 0.67 -1.40 2.00
C ASP A 257 1.83 -2.28 1.52
N ARG A 258 1.50 -3.39 0.88
CA ARG A 258 2.44 -4.41 0.38
C ARG A 258 2.14 -4.74 -1.09
N PRO A 259 3.15 -5.05 -1.91
CA PRO A 259 2.93 -5.48 -3.29
C PRO A 259 2.16 -6.81 -3.34
N TYR A 260 1.60 -7.11 -4.52
CA TYR A 260 1.05 -8.44 -4.76
C TYR A 260 2.14 -9.51 -4.61
N PRO A 261 1.93 -10.52 -3.76
CA PRO A 261 2.89 -11.61 -3.62
C PRO A 261 2.82 -12.53 -4.85
N ALA A 262 3.94 -13.17 -5.16
CA ALA A 262 4.04 -14.15 -6.24
C ALA A 262 3.18 -15.42 -6.00
N ARG A 263 2.70 -15.62 -4.77
CA ARG A 263 1.73 -16.65 -4.41
C ARG A 263 0.80 -16.09 -3.33
N ARG A 264 -0.50 -16.10 -3.63
CA ARG A 264 -1.55 -15.61 -2.72
C ARG A 264 -1.76 -16.58 -1.55
N THR A 265 -1.89 -16.04 -0.34
CA THR A 265 -2.31 -16.79 0.86
C THR A 265 -3.82 -16.74 1.07
N PHE A 266 -4.49 -15.72 0.51
CA PHE A 266 -5.92 -15.44 0.68
C PHE A 266 -6.34 -15.20 2.14
N THR A 267 -5.37 -14.96 3.03
CA THR A 267 -5.65 -14.64 4.43
C THR A 267 -6.36 -13.30 4.51
N ALA A 268 -7.49 -13.27 5.22
CA ALA A 268 -8.31 -12.09 5.32
C ALA A 268 -8.53 -11.68 6.78
N HIS A 269 -8.74 -10.39 6.98
CA HIS A 269 -9.25 -9.82 8.23
C HIS A 269 -10.42 -8.91 7.89
N HIS A 270 -11.12 -8.39 8.90
CA HIS A 270 -12.19 -7.43 8.69
C HIS A 270 -12.06 -6.17 9.56
N HIS A 271 -12.63 -5.08 9.08
CA HIS A 271 -12.86 -3.85 9.83
C HIS A 271 -14.36 -3.52 9.73
N THR A 272 -15.00 -3.22 10.86
CA THR A 272 -16.43 -2.88 10.88
C THR A 272 -16.60 -1.44 11.31
N SER A 273 -17.34 -0.68 10.53
CA SER A 273 -17.84 0.63 10.92
C SER A 273 -19.36 0.66 10.92
N VAL A 274 -19.94 1.58 11.68
CA VAL A 274 -21.40 1.63 11.92
C VAL A 274 -21.90 3.03 11.59
N LEU A 275 -22.81 3.12 10.64
CA LEU A 275 -23.50 4.37 10.35
C LEU A 275 -24.50 4.66 11.47
N SER A 276 -24.56 5.91 11.93
CA SER A 276 -25.58 6.30 12.91
C SER A 276 -26.97 6.09 12.33
N ARG A 277 -27.99 6.05 13.20
CA ARG A 277 -29.39 5.94 12.75
C ARG A 277 -29.76 7.12 11.85
N GLU A 278 -29.36 8.32 12.24
CA GLU A 278 -29.62 9.55 11.50
C GLU A 278 -28.96 9.53 10.12
N ALA A 279 -27.70 9.06 10.04
CA ALA A 279 -27.00 8.89 8.78
C ALA A 279 -27.66 7.82 7.89
N THR A 280 -28.08 6.70 8.49
CA THR A 280 -28.79 5.61 7.79
C THR A 280 -30.09 6.12 7.17
N GLU A 281 -30.94 6.77 7.96
CA GLU A 281 -32.21 7.33 7.47
C GLU A 281 -31.99 8.41 6.39
N ALA A 282 -30.90 9.18 6.49
CA ALA A 282 -30.58 10.18 5.47
C ALA A 282 -30.15 9.55 4.15
N LEU A 283 -29.37 8.47 4.19
CA LEU A 283 -28.99 7.71 3.01
C LEU A 283 -30.19 6.98 2.39
N GLU A 284 -31.11 6.45 3.21
CA GLU A 284 -32.36 5.85 2.74
C GLU A 284 -33.26 6.87 2.02
N ARG A 285 -33.38 8.09 2.55
CA ARG A 285 -34.09 9.18 1.87
C ARG A 285 -33.43 9.59 0.55
N LEU A 286 -32.09 9.64 0.51
CA LEU A 286 -31.34 9.92 -0.71
C LEU A 286 -31.55 8.81 -1.75
N ALA A 287 -31.50 7.54 -1.30
CA ALA A 287 -31.76 6.38 -2.13
C ALA A 287 -33.15 6.43 -2.79
N GLU A 288 -34.18 6.75 -2.01
CA GLU A 288 -35.54 6.92 -2.50
C GLU A 288 -35.66 8.09 -3.49
N ALA A 289 -35.08 9.24 -3.17
CA ALA A 289 -35.17 10.46 -3.99
C ALA A 289 -34.53 10.31 -5.37
N GLU A 290 -33.40 9.59 -5.46
CA GLU A 290 -32.66 9.40 -6.71
C GLU A 290 -32.98 8.07 -7.43
N GLY A 291 -33.83 7.23 -6.81
CA GLY A 291 -34.18 5.90 -7.33
C GLY A 291 -32.94 5.01 -7.43
N VAL A 292 -32.13 4.98 -6.38
CA VAL A 292 -30.88 4.21 -6.29
C VAL A 292 -30.89 3.32 -5.04
N SER A 293 -30.05 2.29 -5.02
CA SER A 293 -29.85 1.44 -3.84
C SER A 293 -28.70 1.93 -2.96
N ILE A 294 -28.62 1.43 -1.72
CA ILE A 294 -27.45 1.62 -0.86
C ILE A 294 -26.16 1.10 -1.53
N SER A 295 -26.21 0.00 -2.28
CA SER A 295 -25.03 -0.49 -3.02
C SER A 295 -24.56 0.49 -4.09
N MET A 296 -25.48 1.14 -4.82
CA MET A 296 -25.15 2.17 -5.81
C MET A 296 -24.54 3.41 -5.14
N ILE A 297 -25.02 3.79 -3.95
CA ILE A 297 -24.46 4.87 -3.15
C ILE A 297 -23.03 4.53 -2.69
N LEU A 298 -22.81 3.32 -2.18
CA LEU A 298 -21.47 2.86 -1.77
C LEU A 298 -20.52 2.78 -2.97
N LEU A 299 -21.00 2.30 -4.13
CA LEU A 299 -20.23 2.30 -5.38
C LEU A 299 -19.79 3.70 -5.79
N ALA A 300 -20.70 4.67 -5.74
CA ALA A 300 -20.37 6.06 -6.03
C ALA A 300 -19.34 6.61 -5.02
N ALA A 301 -19.55 6.39 -3.72
CA ALA A 301 -18.66 6.88 -2.67
C ALA A 301 -17.25 6.26 -2.78
N CYS A 302 -17.15 4.94 -2.98
CA CYS A 302 -15.87 4.26 -3.22
C CYS A 302 -15.19 4.75 -4.50
N SER A 303 -15.95 5.00 -5.57
CA SER A 303 -15.39 5.54 -6.83
C SER A 303 -14.77 6.92 -6.62
N VAL A 304 -15.45 7.80 -5.89
CA VAL A 304 -14.94 9.13 -5.54
C VAL A 304 -13.68 9.04 -4.68
N VAL A 305 -13.69 8.20 -3.64
CA VAL A 305 -12.52 8.03 -2.76
C VAL A 305 -11.33 7.49 -3.54
N LEU A 306 -11.49 6.42 -4.33
CA LEU A 306 -10.39 5.83 -5.09
C LEU A 306 -9.86 6.79 -6.16
N TYR A 307 -10.73 7.49 -6.89
CA TYR A 307 -10.31 8.54 -7.82
C TYR A 307 -9.44 9.60 -7.12
N ARG A 308 -9.84 10.07 -5.94
CA ARG A 308 -9.06 11.06 -5.18
C ARG A 308 -7.81 10.49 -4.51
N TYR A 309 -7.67 9.17 -4.45
CA TYR A 309 -6.48 8.49 -3.93
C TYR A 309 -5.40 8.28 -4.97
N THR A 310 -5.82 8.02 -6.22
CA THR A 310 -4.93 7.49 -7.26
C THR A 310 -4.96 8.29 -8.56
N GLU A 311 -5.88 9.24 -8.68
CA GLU A 311 -6.21 9.96 -9.93
C GLU A 311 -6.60 9.03 -11.09
N GLN A 312 -6.85 7.75 -10.82
CA GLN A 312 -7.37 6.79 -11.79
C GLN A 312 -8.83 7.11 -12.10
N ASP A 313 -9.08 7.53 -13.34
CA ASP A 313 -10.40 7.96 -13.82
C ASP A 313 -11.29 6.82 -14.30
N ASP A 314 -10.75 5.64 -14.60
CA ASP A 314 -11.48 4.44 -15.03
C ASP A 314 -11.32 3.30 -14.02
N LEU A 315 -12.39 3.01 -13.27
CA LEU A 315 -12.39 2.11 -12.11
C LEU A 315 -13.32 0.91 -12.37
N VAL A 316 -12.84 -0.31 -12.12
CA VAL A 316 -13.65 -1.54 -12.27
C VAL A 316 -13.87 -2.18 -10.90
N PHE A 317 -15.12 -2.17 -10.44
CA PHE A 317 -15.57 -2.85 -9.23
C PHE A 317 -16.31 -4.14 -9.57
N GLY A 318 -16.65 -4.92 -8.56
CA GLY A 318 -17.54 -6.06 -8.68
C GLY A 318 -18.75 -5.97 -7.78
N VAL A 319 -19.81 -6.67 -8.16
CA VAL A 319 -20.93 -7.00 -7.28
C VAL A 319 -21.21 -8.50 -7.35
N ALA A 320 -21.40 -9.12 -6.19
CA ALA A 320 -21.88 -10.49 -6.12
C ALA A 320 -23.42 -10.50 -6.24
N ILE A 321 -23.94 -11.34 -7.13
CA ILE A 321 -25.37 -11.56 -7.33
C ILE A 321 -25.74 -12.98 -6.95
N THR A 322 -27.00 -13.20 -6.54
CA THR A 322 -27.48 -14.53 -6.15
C THR A 322 -27.61 -15.49 -7.33
N GLY A 323 -27.74 -14.97 -8.56
CA GLY A 323 -28.03 -15.74 -9.77
C GLY A 323 -29.41 -16.42 -9.78
N ARG A 324 -30.27 -16.15 -8.79
CA ARG A 324 -31.61 -16.75 -8.64
C ARG A 324 -32.69 -15.86 -9.25
N VAL A 325 -32.65 -15.72 -10.57
CA VAL A 325 -33.60 -14.87 -11.34
C VAL A 325 -34.96 -15.53 -11.59
N ARG A 326 -35.12 -16.80 -11.18
CA ARG A 326 -36.33 -17.62 -11.37
C ARG A 326 -36.82 -18.15 -10.03
N THR A 327 -38.13 -18.07 -9.78
CA THR A 327 -38.74 -18.49 -8.50
C THR A 327 -38.50 -19.96 -8.18
N GLU A 328 -38.42 -20.82 -9.20
CA GLU A 328 -38.13 -22.24 -9.06
C GLU A 328 -36.75 -22.50 -8.42
N THR A 329 -35.82 -21.55 -8.54
CA THR A 329 -34.46 -21.67 -7.99
C THR A 329 -34.37 -21.24 -6.53
N GLU A 330 -35.33 -20.51 -5.97
CA GLU A 330 -35.18 -19.84 -4.66
C GLU A 330 -35.02 -20.79 -3.46
N GLN A 331 -35.57 -22.01 -3.53
CA GLN A 331 -35.55 -23.02 -2.47
C GLN A 331 -34.62 -24.20 -2.79
N VAL A 332 -33.73 -24.05 -3.78
CA VAL A 332 -32.87 -25.14 -4.27
C VAL A 332 -31.44 -24.91 -3.78
N VAL A 333 -30.83 -25.90 -3.12
CA VAL A 333 -29.40 -25.86 -2.81
C VAL A 333 -28.60 -26.01 -4.10
N GLY A 334 -27.61 -25.15 -4.31
CA GLY A 334 -26.78 -25.14 -5.53
C GLY A 334 -25.91 -23.89 -5.63
N CYS A 335 -24.90 -23.91 -6.51
CA CYS A 335 -24.03 -22.75 -6.74
C CYS A 335 -24.60 -21.83 -7.83
N PHE A 336 -25.48 -20.90 -7.46
CA PHE A 336 -26.09 -19.95 -8.40
C PHE A 336 -25.35 -18.61 -8.42
N ALA A 337 -24.60 -18.30 -7.36
CA ALA A 337 -23.88 -17.05 -7.23
C ALA A 337 -22.96 -16.75 -8.43
N ASN A 338 -23.03 -15.51 -8.89
CA ASN A 338 -22.22 -14.97 -9.98
C ASN A 338 -21.68 -13.58 -9.59
N ALA A 339 -20.71 -13.08 -10.34
CA ALA A 339 -20.17 -11.73 -10.15
C ALA A 339 -20.34 -10.91 -11.42
N LEU A 340 -20.57 -9.61 -11.28
CA LEU A 340 -20.66 -8.68 -12.40
C LEU A 340 -19.64 -7.54 -12.24
N PRO A 341 -18.88 -7.22 -13.30
CA PRO A 341 -18.01 -6.05 -13.29
C PRO A 341 -18.82 -4.77 -13.43
N LEU A 342 -18.44 -3.74 -12.69
CA LEU A 342 -19.07 -2.43 -12.65
C LEU A 342 -18.01 -1.38 -12.99
N ARG A 343 -17.98 -0.95 -14.26
CA ARG A 343 -17.03 0.05 -14.76
C ARG A 343 -17.54 1.46 -14.49
N MET A 344 -16.84 2.19 -13.62
CA MET A 344 -17.13 3.56 -13.22
C MET A 344 -16.05 4.48 -13.79
N ARG A 345 -16.44 5.42 -14.66
CA ARG A 345 -15.58 6.53 -15.04
C ARG A 345 -15.89 7.75 -14.20
N VAL A 346 -14.88 8.37 -13.60
CA VAL A 346 -15.01 9.53 -12.71
C VAL A 346 -14.03 10.60 -13.14
N SER A 347 -14.52 11.84 -13.23
CA SER A 347 -13.68 13.00 -13.49
C SER A 347 -13.66 13.95 -12.30
N ARG A 348 -12.62 14.77 -12.22
CA ARG A 348 -12.53 15.85 -11.23
C ARG A 348 -13.72 16.81 -11.27
N ALA A 349 -14.22 17.08 -12.47
CA ALA A 349 -15.26 18.08 -12.72
C ALA A 349 -16.67 17.57 -12.38
N ASP A 350 -16.84 16.25 -12.29
CA ASP A 350 -18.11 15.62 -11.93
C ASP A 350 -18.54 16.11 -10.54
N THR A 351 -19.84 16.27 -10.36
CA THR A 351 -20.47 16.42 -9.04
C THR A 351 -20.71 15.07 -8.39
N LEU A 352 -20.80 15.03 -7.06
CA LEU A 352 -21.07 13.78 -6.34
C LEU A 352 -22.38 13.12 -6.80
N ILE A 353 -23.41 13.94 -7.08
CA ILE A 353 -24.70 13.43 -7.57
C ILE A 353 -24.64 12.87 -9.00
N GLU A 354 -23.81 13.41 -9.88
CA GLU A 354 -23.59 12.85 -11.21
C GLU A 354 -22.92 11.47 -11.14
N VAL A 355 -21.95 11.29 -10.22
CA VAL A 355 -21.32 9.98 -9.99
C VAL A 355 -22.35 8.98 -9.44
N LEU A 356 -23.25 9.41 -8.54
CA LEU A 356 -24.33 8.56 -8.03
C LEU A 356 -25.31 8.13 -9.14
N ARG A 357 -25.72 9.05 -10.01
CA ARG A 357 -26.62 8.71 -11.13
C ARG A 357 -25.95 7.77 -12.13
N ARG A 358 -24.65 7.94 -12.37
CA ARG A 358 -23.86 7.03 -13.21
C ARG A 358 -23.77 5.62 -12.60
N SER A 359 -23.64 5.50 -11.28
CA SER A 359 -23.60 4.20 -10.62
C SER A 359 -24.91 3.43 -10.81
N ARG A 360 -26.06 4.11 -10.83
CA ARG A 360 -27.36 3.52 -11.19
C ARG A 360 -27.37 2.95 -12.60
N GLU A 361 -26.90 3.71 -13.59
CA GLU A 361 -26.87 3.29 -15.00
C GLU A 361 -25.95 2.07 -15.19
N VAL A 362 -24.75 2.11 -14.61
CA VAL A 362 -23.78 1.02 -14.67
C VAL A 362 -24.33 -0.26 -14.03
N VAL A 363 -24.96 -0.15 -12.87
CA VAL A 363 -25.56 -1.31 -12.19
C VAL A 363 -26.76 -1.84 -12.97
N ALA A 364 -27.66 -0.99 -13.47
CA ALA A 364 -28.82 -1.43 -14.25
C ALA A 364 -28.38 -2.22 -15.50
N VAL A 365 -27.43 -1.67 -16.25
CA VAL A 365 -26.85 -2.32 -17.43
C VAL A 365 -26.18 -3.65 -17.07
N ALA A 366 -25.38 -3.70 -16.01
CA ALA A 366 -24.75 -4.95 -15.59
C ALA A 366 -25.78 -6.04 -15.25
N PHE A 367 -26.89 -5.67 -14.62
CA PHE A 367 -27.96 -6.61 -14.25
C PHE A 367 -28.76 -7.13 -15.46
N ASP A 368 -28.88 -6.36 -16.54
CA ASP A 368 -29.47 -6.85 -17.80
C ASP A 368 -28.67 -8.01 -18.41
N HIS A 369 -27.37 -8.07 -18.11
CA HIS A 369 -26.41 -9.09 -18.59
C HIS A 369 -26.00 -10.11 -17.51
N GLN A 370 -26.77 -10.23 -16.42
CA GLN A 370 -26.40 -10.99 -15.23
C GLN A 370 -26.22 -12.51 -15.41
N ASN A 371 -26.74 -13.04 -16.52
CA ASN A 371 -26.70 -14.47 -16.85
C ASN A 371 -25.34 -14.91 -17.44
N LEU A 372 -24.47 -13.99 -17.85
CA LEU A 372 -23.12 -14.34 -18.30
C LEU A 372 -22.28 -14.78 -17.09
N PRO A 373 -21.73 -16.01 -17.08
CA PRO A 373 -20.81 -16.43 -16.04
C PRO A 373 -19.52 -15.61 -16.07
N PHE A 374 -19.15 -14.99 -14.95
CA PHE A 374 -17.98 -14.13 -14.86
C PHE A 374 -16.67 -14.81 -15.33
N ASP A 375 -16.53 -16.10 -15.11
CA ASP A 375 -15.31 -16.84 -15.48
C ASP A 375 -15.12 -16.96 -16.99
N ARG A 376 -16.22 -17.01 -17.75
CA ARG A 376 -16.14 -16.96 -19.21
C ARG A 376 -15.58 -15.63 -19.70
N LEU A 377 -15.88 -14.55 -18.97
CA LEU A 377 -15.32 -13.25 -19.25
C LEU A 377 -13.83 -13.20 -18.90
N ILE A 378 -13.41 -13.83 -17.80
CA ILE A 378 -11.98 -13.95 -17.43
C ILE A 378 -11.22 -14.77 -18.48
N GLU A 379 -11.71 -15.94 -18.90
CA GLU A 379 -11.06 -16.80 -19.91
C GLU A 379 -10.75 -16.04 -21.21
N GLU A 380 -11.60 -15.07 -21.56
CA GLU A 380 -11.53 -14.31 -22.81
C GLU A 380 -10.80 -12.96 -22.70
N LEU A 381 -10.69 -12.40 -21.48
CA LEU A 381 -10.09 -11.08 -21.22
C LEU A 381 -8.74 -11.15 -20.50
N ALA A 382 -8.43 -12.23 -19.79
CA ALA A 382 -7.20 -12.33 -19.01
C ALA A 382 -5.98 -12.49 -19.95
N PRO A 383 -4.96 -11.59 -19.86
CA PRO A 383 -3.66 -11.86 -20.47
C PRO A 383 -3.08 -13.18 -19.94
N GLU A 384 -2.34 -13.94 -20.75
CA GLU A 384 -1.69 -15.20 -20.31
C GLU A 384 -0.79 -15.01 -19.06
N GLU A 385 -0.34 -13.78 -18.80
CA GLU A 385 0.50 -13.37 -17.67
C GLU A 385 -0.29 -13.03 -16.39
N ALA A 386 -1.63 -12.98 -16.43
CA ALA A 386 -2.50 -12.45 -15.37
C ALA A 386 -3.07 -13.48 -14.38
N ALA A 387 -2.57 -14.72 -14.37
CA ALA A 387 -3.11 -15.82 -13.55
C ALA A 387 -3.15 -15.59 -12.01
N GLN A 388 -2.57 -14.48 -11.50
CA GLN A 388 -2.43 -14.20 -10.07
C GLN A 388 -3.17 -12.95 -9.57
N THR A 389 -3.74 -12.12 -10.45
CA THR A 389 -4.47 -10.90 -10.05
C THR A 389 -5.93 -11.01 -10.51
N PRO A 390 -6.91 -10.95 -9.60
CA PRO A 390 -8.32 -11.08 -10.00
C PRO A 390 -8.70 -9.90 -10.88
N LEU A 391 -9.52 -10.09 -11.92
CA LEU A 391 -10.02 -8.98 -12.77
C LEU A 391 -10.79 -7.93 -11.94
N ILE A 392 -11.44 -8.37 -10.86
CA ILE A 392 -12.12 -7.54 -9.86
C ILE A 392 -11.32 -7.60 -8.56
N GLN A 393 -10.70 -6.49 -8.17
CA GLN A 393 -9.97 -6.41 -6.90
C GLN A 393 -10.85 -5.94 -5.73
N MET A 394 -11.93 -5.18 -6.00
CA MET A 394 -12.86 -4.70 -4.98
C MET A 394 -14.31 -5.05 -5.31
N MET A 395 -15.02 -5.66 -4.36
CA MET A 395 -16.45 -5.95 -4.46
C MET A 395 -17.28 -5.10 -3.49
N ILE A 396 -18.45 -4.67 -3.95
CA ILE A 396 -19.42 -3.90 -3.16
C ILE A 396 -20.72 -4.70 -3.11
N ASN A 397 -21.04 -5.20 -1.92
CA ASN A 397 -22.17 -6.07 -1.68
C ASN A 397 -23.09 -5.43 -0.65
N VAL A 398 -24.40 -5.56 -0.85
CA VAL A 398 -25.37 -5.37 0.23
C VAL A 398 -25.80 -6.76 0.66
N LEU A 399 -25.37 -7.15 1.84
CA LEU A 399 -25.81 -8.39 2.45
C LEU A 399 -27.23 -8.16 2.98
N THR A 400 -28.22 -8.26 2.10
CA THR A 400 -29.52 -8.72 2.59
C THR A 400 -29.30 -10.14 3.06
N ALA A 401 -29.27 -10.33 4.38
CA ALA A 401 -29.30 -11.66 4.94
C ALA A 401 -30.38 -12.47 4.18
N PRO A 402 -30.12 -13.73 3.81
CA PRO A 402 -31.20 -14.57 3.33
C PRO A 402 -32.28 -14.71 4.41
N GLY A 403 -31.95 -14.42 5.68
CA GLY A 403 -32.84 -14.49 6.84
C GLY A 403 -34.19 -13.78 6.68
N PRO A 404 -34.31 -12.47 6.45
CA PRO A 404 -35.61 -11.83 6.22
C PRO A 404 -36.44 -12.47 5.09
N VAL A 405 -35.79 -12.92 4.01
CA VAL A 405 -36.46 -13.51 2.84
C VAL A 405 -36.87 -14.96 3.10
N LEU A 406 -36.05 -15.72 3.84
CA LEU A 406 -36.25 -17.12 4.18
C LEU A 406 -36.93 -17.33 5.55
N GLY A 407 -37.18 -16.26 6.31
CA GLY A 407 -37.78 -16.26 7.64
C GLY A 407 -36.83 -16.45 8.84
N LEU A 408 -35.51 -16.32 8.68
CA LEU A 408 -34.48 -16.65 9.69
C LEU A 408 -34.02 -15.46 10.57
N THR A 409 -34.59 -14.26 10.43
CA THR A 409 -34.20 -13.08 11.22
C THR A 409 -34.43 -13.26 12.72
N GLY A 410 -33.38 -13.10 13.52
CA GLY A 410 -33.47 -13.18 14.99
C GLY A 410 -33.84 -14.57 15.51
N GLN A 411 -33.78 -15.60 14.67
CA GLN A 411 -34.20 -16.94 15.05
C GLN A 411 -33.15 -17.61 15.93
N VAL A 412 -33.35 -17.44 17.22
CA VAL A 412 -33.09 -18.49 18.19
C VAL A 412 -34.21 -19.52 17.99
N TRP A 413 -33.86 -20.74 17.60
CA TRP A 413 -34.80 -21.84 17.55
C TRP A 413 -34.84 -22.49 18.94
N GLU A 414 -35.92 -22.22 19.67
CA GLU A 414 -36.22 -22.89 20.93
C GLU A 414 -37.06 -24.14 20.64
N VAL A 415 -36.47 -25.28 20.93
CA VAL A 415 -37.13 -26.59 20.93
C VAL A 415 -37.03 -27.14 22.37
N PRO A 416 -37.92 -28.04 22.82
CA PRO A 416 -37.96 -28.45 24.22
C PRO A 416 -36.58 -28.93 24.73
N GLY A 417 -35.94 -28.22 25.65
CA GLY A 417 -34.62 -28.60 26.19
C GLY A 417 -33.40 -28.20 25.35
N VAL A 418 -33.55 -27.65 24.13
CA VAL A 418 -32.41 -27.18 23.31
C VAL A 418 -32.69 -25.83 22.66
N ARG A 419 -31.69 -24.97 22.68
CA ARG A 419 -31.63 -23.70 21.97
C ARG A 419 -30.61 -23.79 20.86
N VAL A 420 -31.04 -23.61 19.61
CA VAL A 420 -30.16 -23.52 18.45
C VAL A 420 -30.14 -22.09 17.93
N SER A 421 -28.96 -21.54 17.61
CA SER A 421 -28.84 -20.21 17.03
C SER A 421 -27.65 -20.12 16.08
N PRO A 422 -27.68 -19.26 15.06
CA PRO A 422 -26.49 -18.98 14.25
C PRO A 422 -25.34 -18.44 15.11
N GLU A 423 -24.15 -19.01 14.96
CA GLU A 423 -22.92 -18.50 15.58
C GLU A 423 -22.20 -17.60 14.56
N GLY A 424 -21.97 -16.33 14.92
CA GLY A 424 -21.33 -15.37 14.03
C GLY A 424 -19.86 -15.67 13.82
N MET A 425 -19.50 -16.14 12.63
CA MET A 425 -18.13 -16.43 12.22
C MET A 425 -17.68 -15.50 11.10
N ASP A 426 -16.41 -15.14 11.11
CA ASP A 426 -15.80 -14.44 9.98
C ASP A 426 -15.78 -15.38 8.77
N PRO A 427 -15.95 -14.90 7.54
CA PRO A 427 -16.10 -15.74 6.34
C PRO A 427 -14.86 -16.57 5.94
N GLY A 428 -13.75 -16.50 6.70
CA GLY A 428 -12.51 -17.21 6.40
C GLY A 428 -11.68 -16.53 5.29
N PRO A 429 -10.85 -17.29 4.54
CA PRO A 429 -10.07 -16.77 3.43
C PRO A 429 -10.93 -16.18 2.31
N ILE A 430 -10.49 -15.08 1.69
CA ILE A 430 -11.24 -14.37 0.66
C ILE A 430 -10.38 -14.21 -0.61
N PRO A 431 -10.88 -14.61 -1.79
CA PRO A 431 -10.12 -14.54 -3.04
C PRO A 431 -10.13 -13.15 -3.72
N ILE A 432 -10.66 -12.14 -3.03
CA ILE A 432 -10.82 -10.74 -3.48
C ILE A 432 -10.06 -9.85 -2.50
N ASP A 433 -9.43 -8.79 -3.01
CA ASP A 433 -8.54 -7.95 -2.22
C ASP A 433 -9.31 -7.14 -1.17
N ILE A 434 -10.47 -6.58 -1.55
CA ILE A 434 -11.40 -5.89 -0.63
C ILE A 434 -12.86 -6.29 -0.95
N ILE A 435 -13.63 -6.67 0.07
CA ILE A 435 -15.09 -6.79 -0.01
C ILE A 435 -15.70 -5.81 0.99
N LEU A 436 -16.43 -4.81 0.47
CA LEU A 436 -17.28 -3.94 1.26
C LEU A 436 -18.70 -4.51 1.29
N ALA A 437 -19.12 -4.97 2.46
CA ALA A 437 -20.46 -5.49 2.70
C ALA A 437 -21.28 -4.53 3.58
N ALA A 438 -22.43 -4.08 3.10
CA ALA A 438 -23.40 -3.34 3.91
C ALA A 438 -24.47 -4.27 4.48
N GLN A 439 -24.66 -4.23 5.80
CA GLN A 439 -25.62 -5.04 6.53
C GLN A 439 -26.58 -4.15 7.34
N PRO A 440 -27.83 -3.96 6.88
CA PRO A 440 -28.85 -3.26 7.65
C PRO A 440 -29.27 -4.08 8.89
N THR A 441 -29.09 -3.53 10.09
CA THR A 441 -29.46 -4.17 11.36
C THR A 441 -29.94 -3.13 12.35
N GLY A 442 -31.13 -3.32 12.95
CA GLY A 442 -31.64 -2.44 14.02
C GLY A 442 -31.91 -0.98 13.60
N GLY A 443 -32.11 -0.71 12.30
CA GLY A 443 -32.25 0.64 11.75
C GLY A 443 -30.92 1.40 11.62
N GLN A 444 -29.81 0.67 11.57
CA GLN A 444 -28.48 1.17 11.24
C GLN A 444 -27.88 0.32 10.12
N ILE A 445 -26.92 0.86 9.39
CA ILE A 445 -26.13 0.11 8.41
C ILE A 445 -24.75 -0.17 8.99
N TYR A 446 -24.38 -1.44 9.07
CA TYR A 446 -23.03 -1.89 9.40
C TYR A 446 -22.25 -2.06 8.10
N LEU A 447 -21.10 -1.41 8.00
CA LEU A 447 -20.18 -1.52 6.87
C LEU A 447 -19.03 -2.44 7.27
N GLN A 448 -19.02 -3.65 6.70
CA GLN A 448 -18.00 -4.67 6.94
C GLN A 448 -17.00 -4.66 5.77
N TRP A 449 -15.77 -4.28 6.08
CA TRP A 449 -14.64 -4.24 5.16
C TRP A 449 -13.81 -5.48 5.37
N HIS A 450 -13.97 -6.48 4.51
CA HIS A 450 -13.08 -7.62 4.50
C HIS A 450 -11.92 -7.35 3.55
N TYR A 451 -10.69 -7.65 3.97
CA TYR A 451 -9.50 -7.31 3.19
C TYR A 451 -8.41 -8.36 3.32
N ALA A 452 -7.61 -8.52 2.26
CA ALA A 452 -6.47 -9.42 2.22
C ALA A 452 -5.30 -8.87 3.07
N THR A 453 -4.94 -9.58 4.15
CA THR A 453 -3.87 -9.14 5.08
C THR A 453 -2.47 -9.23 4.46
N GLU A 454 -2.32 -9.99 3.37
CA GLU A 454 -1.10 -10.01 2.56
C GLU A 454 -0.87 -8.70 1.80
N LEU A 455 -1.90 -7.85 1.63
CA LEU A 455 -1.84 -6.58 0.93
C LEU A 455 -2.03 -5.35 1.83
N PHE A 456 -2.93 -5.43 2.82
CA PHE A 456 -3.36 -4.27 3.59
C PHE A 456 -3.16 -4.42 5.10
N ASP A 457 -2.77 -3.32 5.72
CA ASP A 457 -2.83 -3.11 7.16
C ASP A 457 -4.21 -2.64 7.60
N HIS A 458 -4.52 -2.87 8.88
CA HIS A 458 -5.81 -2.49 9.45
C HIS A 458 -6.04 -0.97 9.37
N GLU A 459 -5.00 -0.19 9.65
CA GLU A 459 -5.00 1.26 9.67
C GLU A 459 -5.35 1.85 8.29
N THR A 460 -4.86 1.25 7.22
CA THR A 460 -5.13 1.66 5.84
C THR A 460 -6.61 1.46 5.50
N ILE A 461 -7.18 0.30 5.84
CA ILE A 461 -8.59 0.00 5.61
C ILE A 461 -9.50 0.85 6.49
N ALA A 462 -9.15 1.07 7.75
CA ALA A 462 -9.87 1.97 8.64
C ALA A 462 -9.86 3.43 8.12
N GLY A 463 -8.73 3.87 7.54
CA GLY A 463 -8.61 5.17 6.88
C GLY A 463 -9.55 5.30 5.67
N LEU A 464 -9.56 4.30 4.78
CA LEU A 464 -10.48 4.21 3.64
C LEU A 464 -11.95 4.21 4.08
N ALA A 465 -12.29 3.43 5.10
CA ALA A 465 -13.65 3.38 5.64
C ALA A 465 -14.12 4.75 6.12
N GLY A 466 -13.30 5.45 6.90
CA GLY A 466 -13.62 6.80 7.38
C GLY A 466 -13.75 7.83 6.24
N GLN A 467 -13.06 7.64 5.12
CA GLN A 467 -13.17 8.52 3.94
C GLN A 467 -14.44 8.24 3.15
N VAL A 468 -14.80 6.98 2.96
CA VAL A 468 -16.08 6.61 2.35
C VAL A 468 -17.22 7.19 3.17
N GLU A 469 -17.19 7.08 4.49
CA GLU A 469 -18.19 7.70 5.38
C GLU A 469 -18.29 9.22 5.21
N ARG A 470 -17.16 9.91 5.02
CA ARG A 470 -17.17 11.36 4.71
C ARG A 470 -17.80 11.65 3.37
N VAL A 471 -17.51 10.86 2.34
CA VAL A 471 -18.16 11.03 1.02
C VAL A 471 -19.66 10.74 1.10
N LEU A 472 -20.09 9.75 1.89
CA LEU A 472 -21.49 9.48 2.16
C LEU A 472 -22.19 10.68 2.82
N ASP A 473 -21.56 11.31 3.83
CA ASP A 473 -22.05 12.55 4.43
C ASP A 473 -22.18 13.68 3.40
N ARG A 474 -21.18 13.83 2.52
CA ARG A 474 -21.19 14.86 1.46
C ARG A 474 -22.24 14.61 0.39
N LEU A 475 -22.49 13.35 0.02
CA LEU A 475 -23.59 13.00 -0.90
C LEU A 475 -24.95 13.44 -0.35
N VAL A 476 -25.16 13.28 0.96
CA VAL A 476 -26.40 13.71 1.64
C VAL A 476 -26.48 15.23 1.75
N ASN A 477 -25.41 15.88 2.21
CA ASN A 477 -25.47 17.28 2.63
C ASN A 477 -25.02 18.30 1.56
N ARG A 478 -24.24 17.87 0.57
CA ARG A 478 -23.61 18.71 -0.48
C ARG A 478 -23.52 17.96 -1.83
N PRO A 479 -24.63 17.43 -2.37
CA PRO A 479 -24.63 16.60 -3.59
C PRO A 479 -24.00 17.26 -4.83
N ASP A 480 -24.10 18.60 -4.94
CA ASP A 480 -23.54 19.38 -6.06
C ASP A 480 -22.04 19.71 -5.90
N MET A 481 -21.39 19.24 -4.83
CA MET A 481 -19.95 19.38 -4.64
C MET A 481 -19.20 18.63 -5.76
N ARG A 482 -18.14 19.23 -6.29
CA ARG A 482 -17.28 18.55 -7.26
C ARG A 482 -16.42 17.49 -6.59
N VAL A 483 -16.14 16.41 -7.31
CA VAL A 483 -15.23 15.35 -6.87
C VAL A 483 -13.86 15.93 -6.49
N GLY A 484 -13.33 16.86 -7.29
CA GLY A 484 -12.05 17.54 -7.02
C GLY A 484 -12.03 18.40 -5.75
N ASP A 485 -13.19 18.86 -5.27
CA ASP A 485 -13.30 19.73 -4.09
C ASP A 485 -13.62 18.92 -2.81
N THR A 486 -13.69 17.59 -2.93
CA THR A 486 -14.03 16.70 -1.81
C THR A 486 -12.82 16.51 -0.89
N ASP A 487 -12.84 17.10 0.30
CA ASP A 487 -11.76 16.92 1.28
C ASP A 487 -11.78 15.50 1.88
N LEU A 488 -10.72 14.74 1.63
CA LEU A 488 -10.54 13.39 2.18
C LEU A 488 -9.77 13.38 3.50
N LEU A 489 -9.19 14.49 3.95
CA LEU A 489 -8.48 14.55 5.22
C LEU A 489 -9.45 14.58 6.40
N GLN A 490 -9.07 13.95 7.52
CA GLN A 490 -9.79 14.17 8.77
C GLN A 490 -9.58 15.62 9.22
N THR A 491 -10.64 16.27 9.71
CA THR A 491 -10.55 17.54 10.44
C THR A 491 -9.55 17.38 11.61
N GLY A 492 -8.37 18.00 11.48
CA GLY A 492 -7.26 17.91 12.44
C GLY A 492 -5.99 17.22 11.91
N ALA A 493 -6.07 16.41 10.84
CA ALA A 493 -4.91 15.75 10.22
C ALA A 493 -4.07 16.71 9.38
N SER A 494 -4.72 17.64 8.67
CA SER A 494 -4.06 18.77 7.96
C SER A 494 -3.15 19.58 8.90
N THR A 495 -3.60 19.81 10.15
CA THR A 495 -2.81 20.53 11.16
C THR A 495 -1.64 19.73 11.73
N ALA A 496 -1.67 18.39 11.68
CA ALA A 496 -0.58 17.55 12.20
C ALA A 496 0.56 17.40 11.17
N LEU A 497 0.23 17.21 9.88
CA LEU A 497 1.21 17.17 8.79
C LEU A 497 1.92 18.52 8.62
N ALA A 498 1.21 19.63 8.86
CA ALA A 498 1.74 20.99 8.81
C ALA A 498 2.49 21.45 10.09
N ARG A 499 2.13 20.96 11.28
CA ARG A 499 2.76 21.40 12.56
C ARG A 499 4.01 20.62 12.94
N ALA A 500 4.15 19.35 12.54
CA ALA A 500 5.15 18.46 13.13
C ALA A 500 6.59 18.62 12.62
N THR A 501 6.82 19.38 11.54
CA THR A 501 8.09 19.32 10.78
C THR A 501 8.86 20.64 10.71
N ALA A 502 8.48 21.60 11.54
CA ALA A 502 9.30 22.78 11.77
C ALA A 502 9.33 23.04 13.27
N ALA A 503 10.01 22.15 13.99
CA ALA A 503 10.64 22.62 15.21
C ALA A 503 11.46 23.83 14.79
N THR A 504 11.21 24.98 15.43
CA THR A 504 12.00 26.18 15.26
C THR A 504 13.42 25.83 15.64
N VAL A 505 14.22 25.40 14.65
CA VAL A 505 15.67 25.30 14.79
C VAL A 505 16.08 26.66 15.32
N GLU A 506 16.74 26.69 16.48
CA GLU A 506 17.32 27.92 17.00
C GLU A 506 18.12 28.57 15.86
N GLU A 507 17.60 29.67 15.32
CA GLU A 507 18.17 30.41 14.18
C GLU A 507 19.59 30.95 14.48
N SER A 508 20.13 30.68 15.67
CA SER A 508 21.33 31.26 16.24
C SER A 508 22.59 30.39 16.13
N ALA A 509 22.51 29.10 15.77
CA ALA A 509 23.70 28.24 15.76
C ALA A 509 24.50 28.37 14.46
N SER A 510 25.80 28.70 14.53
CA SER A 510 26.71 28.68 13.39
C SER A 510 27.54 27.39 13.35
N PHE A 511 27.70 26.80 12.15
CA PHE A 511 28.59 25.65 11.97
C PHE A 511 30.02 25.96 12.44
N LEU A 512 30.54 27.16 12.14
CA LEU A 512 31.90 27.55 12.51
C LEU A 512 32.06 27.64 14.03
N GLU A 513 31.08 28.18 14.75
CA GLU A 513 31.13 28.24 16.22
C GLU A 513 31.11 26.85 16.84
N LEU A 514 30.28 25.94 16.32
CA LEU A 514 30.22 24.57 16.79
C LEU A 514 31.52 23.79 16.47
N PHE A 515 32.10 24.02 15.30
CA PHE A 515 33.42 23.50 14.96
C PHE A 515 34.51 24.04 15.89
N GLN A 516 34.52 25.35 16.18
CA GLN A 516 35.46 25.95 17.15
C GLN A 516 35.32 25.34 18.55
N ARG A 517 34.10 25.01 18.99
CA ARG A 517 33.90 24.29 20.26
C ARG A 517 34.58 22.93 20.24
N GLN A 518 34.53 22.20 19.12
CA GLN A 518 35.23 20.92 19.01
C GLN A 518 36.75 21.09 18.97
N VAL A 519 37.27 22.09 18.25
CA VAL A 519 38.70 22.43 18.27
C VAL A 519 39.18 22.74 19.69
N ALA A 520 38.40 23.46 20.48
CA ALA A 520 38.72 23.77 21.87
C ALA A 520 38.62 22.55 22.81
N LEU A 521 37.68 21.64 22.54
CA LEU A 521 37.43 20.46 23.39
C LEU A 521 38.45 19.34 23.14
N VAL A 522 38.81 19.10 21.87
CA VAL A 522 39.65 17.98 21.43
C VAL A 522 40.70 18.39 20.38
N PRO A 523 41.60 19.34 20.69
CA PRO A 523 42.53 19.91 19.70
C PRO A 523 43.45 18.87 19.06
N ASP A 524 43.89 17.87 19.83
CA ASP A 524 44.83 16.83 19.38
C ASP A 524 44.12 15.60 18.76
N ALA A 525 42.79 15.57 18.76
CA ALA A 525 42.04 14.47 18.16
C ALA A 525 42.10 14.52 16.63
N PRO A 526 42.04 13.35 15.95
CA PRO A 526 42.06 13.30 14.49
C PRO A 526 40.81 13.95 13.91
N ALA A 527 40.99 14.90 12.99
CA ALA A 527 39.90 15.50 12.20
C ALA A 527 39.87 14.95 10.76
N VAL A 528 41.04 14.69 10.19
CA VAL A 528 41.22 14.10 8.86
C VAL A 528 42.32 13.05 8.90
N LEU A 529 42.04 11.89 8.32
CA LEU A 529 42.96 10.76 8.14
C LEU A 529 43.15 10.53 6.65
N CYS A 530 44.39 10.44 6.19
CA CYS A 530 44.70 10.17 4.78
C CYS A 530 46.00 9.39 4.69
N ASP A 531 45.93 8.16 4.18
CA ASP A 531 47.10 7.28 3.99
C ASP A 531 48.04 7.15 5.21
N GLY A 532 47.46 6.99 6.40
CA GLY A 532 48.21 6.91 7.66
C GLY A 532 48.67 8.25 8.24
N GLU A 533 48.53 9.36 7.49
CA GLU A 533 48.75 10.71 8.02
C GLU A 533 47.52 11.22 8.78
N VAL A 534 47.78 11.88 9.91
CA VAL A 534 46.74 12.44 10.78
C VAL A 534 46.84 13.95 10.78
N THR A 535 45.75 14.62 10.42
CA THR A 535 45.56 16.06 10.68
C THR A 535 44.61 16.20 11.85
N SER A 536 45.09 16.79 12.95
CA SER A 536 44.30 17.05 14.15
C SER A 536 43.27 18.17 13.94
N PHE A 537 42.27 18.29 14.81
CA PHE A 537 41.35 19.44 14.80
C PHE A 537 42.09 20.77 14.93
N GLY A 538 43.10 20.84 15.80
CA GLY A 538 43.92 22.03 16.00
C GLY A 538 44.75 22.41 14.76
N ASP A 539 45.37 21.42 14.10
CA ASP A 539 46.16 21.67 12.89
C ASP A 539 45.27 22.08 11.70
N LEU A 540 44.12 21.41 11.56
CA LEU A 540 43.13 21.74 10.53
C LEU A 540 42.63 23.17 10.71
N ASP A 541 42.28 23.55 11.95
CA ASP A 541 41.82 24.90 12.26
C ASP A 541 42.89 25.96 11.98
N GLN A 542 44.13 25.74 12.41
CA GLN A 542 45.23 26.68 12.17
C GLN A 542 45.52 26.87 10.68
N ARG A 543 45.51 25.79 9.89
CA ARG A 543 45.69 25.85 8.43
C ARG A 543 44.54 26.60 7.76
N ALA A 544 43.31 26.31 8.18
CA ALA A 544 42.11 27.00 7.69
C ALA A 544 42.11 28.49 8.06
N ASN A 545 42.56 28.87 9.27
CA ASN A 545 42.69 30.27 9.69
C ASN A 545 43.69 31.02 8.81
N ARG A 546 44.88 30.45 8.55
CA ARG A 546 45.89 31.06 7.67
C ARG A 546 45.32 31.35 6.28
N LEU A 547 44.64 30.37 5.71
CA LEU A 547 43.98 30.53 4.41
C LEU A 547 42.87 31.58 4.47
N ALA A 548 42.05 31.57 5.52
CA ALA A 548 40.95 32.52 5.69
C ALA A 548 41.43 33.98 5.72
N HIS A 549 42.48 34.29 6.50
CA HIS A 549 43.08 35.62 6.52
C HIS A 549 43.61 36.06 5.16
N HIS A 550 44.25 35.14 4.42
CA HIS A 550 44.72 35.43 3.07
C HIS A 550 43.56 35.73 2.11
N LEU A 551 42.52 34.89 2.13
CA LEU A 551 41.31 35.07 1.32
C LEU A 551 40.59 36.40 1.62
N ARG A 552 40.53 36.81 2.88
CA ARG A 552 40.01 38.14 3.26
C ARG A 552 40.82 39.27 2.62
N GLY A 553 42.14 39.13 2.58
CA GLY A 553 43.03 40.08 1.91
C GLY A 553 42.76 40.20 0.40
N LEU A 554 42.27 39.13 -0.22
CA LEU A 554 41.82 39.09 -1.62
C LEU A 554 40.36 39.55 -1.81
N GLY A 555 39.70 40.04 -0.76
CA GLY A 555 38.34 40.57 -0.82
C GLY A 555 37.23 39.53 -0.64
N VAL A 556 37.54 38.28 -0.29
CA VAL A 556 36.51 37.26 -0.01
C VAL A 556 35.71 37.68 1.23
N GLY A 557 34.38 37.63 1.12
CA GLY A 557 33.46 37.87 2.21
C GLY A 557 32.07 37.31 1.95
N PRO A 558 31.05 37.77 2.69
CA PRO A 558 29.67 37.32 2.49
C PRO A 558 29.29 37.41 1.01
N GLU A 559 28.69 36.34 0.48
CA GLU A 559 28.26 36.20 -0.91
C GLU A 559 29.38 36.03 -1.96
N SER A 560 30.65 36.09 -1.57
CA SER A 560 31.76 35.74 -2.47
C SER A 560 31.81 34.23 -2.70
N ILE A 561 31.74 33.79 -3.97
CA ILE A 561 31.90 32.39 -4.33
C ILE A 561 33.38 32.11 -4.60
N VAL A 562 33.94 31.12 -3.90
CA VAL A 562 35.32 30.67 -4.08
C VAL A 562 35.32 29.28 -4.68
N GLY A 563 35.87 29.15 -5.89
CA GLY A 563 36.04 27.89 -6.58
C GLY A 563 37.15 27.07 -5.93
N VAL A 564 36.93 25.77 -5.73
CA VAL A 564 37.88 24.84 -5.14
C VAL A 564 38.05 23.67 -6.10
N LEU A 565 39.12 23.71 -6.90
CA LEU A 565 39.47 22.67 -7.85
C LEU A 565 40.62 21.84 -7.27
N LEU A 566 40.27 20.73 -6.62
CA LEU A 566 41.20 19.85 -5.94
C LEU A 566 40.74 18.40 -6.07
N ASP A 567 41.72 17.49 -6.12
CA ASP A 567 41.49 16.09 -5.82
C ASP A 567 41.25 15.86 -4.32
N ARG A 568 40.73 14.67 -4.01
CA ARG A 568 40.52 14.22 -2.62
C ARG A 568 41.84 14.22 -1.87
N SER A 569 41.93 15.11 -0.88
CA SER A 569 43.13 15.30 -0.07
C SER A 569 42.78 16.09 1.19
N PRO A 570 43.65 16.08 2.23
CA PRO A 570 43.46 16.94 3.40
C PRO A 570 43.38 18.43 3.06
N ARG A 571 43.95 18.86 1.92
CA ARG A 571 43.86 20.25 1.43
C ARG A 571 42.43 20.67 1.11
N LEU A 572 41.57 19.73 0.70
CA LEU A 572 40.15 20.00 0.44
C LEU A 572 39.43 20.46 1.71
N ALA A 573 39.69 19.80 2.85
CA ALA A 573 39.14 20.20 4.14
C ALA A 573 39.62 21.59 4.58
N VAL A 574 40.92 21.87 4.42
CA VAL A 574 41.51 23.20 4.69
C VAL A 574 40.88 24.27 3.81
N ALA A 575 40.69 24.00 2.52
CA ALA A 575 40.09 24.93 1.56
C ALA A 575 38.64 25.27 1.94
N ILE A 576 37.81 24.26 2.19
CA ILE A 576 36.40 24.44 2.56
C ILE A 576 36.28 25.27 3.84
N LEU A 577 37.00 24.89 4.90
CA LEU A 577 36.94 25.61 6.18
C LEU A 577 37.53 27.03 6.07
N GLY A 578 38.61 27.21 5.31
CA GLY A 578 39.23 28.52 5.09
C GLY A 578 38.30 29.49 4.35
N VAL A 579 37.57 29.01 3.35
CA VAL A 579 36.55 29.80 2.63
C VAL A 579 35.42 30.20 3.56
N LEU A 580 34.86 29.25 4.33
CA LEU A 580 33.77 29.54 5.27
C LEU A 580 34.21 30.52 6.36
N LYS A 581 35.43 30.37 6.90
CA LYS A 581 36.01 31.28 7.90
C LYS A 581 36.28 32.68 7.33
N ALA A 582 36.61 32.80 6.04
CA ALA A 582 36.68 34.09 5.35
C ALA A 582 35.30 34.73 5.11
N GLY A 583 34.22 33.97 5.35
CA GLY A 583 32.83 34.37 5.15
C GLY A 583 32.31 34.16 3.73
N GLY A 584 33.08 33.47 2.87
CA GLY A 584 32.68 33.14 1.50
C GLY A 584 31.93 31.82 1.41
N ALA A 585 31.35 31.57 0.22
CA ALA A 585 30.71 30.32 -0.14
C ALA A 585 31.67 29.45 -0.96
N PHE A 586 31.89 28.20 -0.56
CA PHE A 586 32.76 27.31 -1.34
C PHE A 586 31.98 26.69 -2.51
N HIS A 587 32.67 26.51 -3.63
CA HIS A 587 32.19 25.76 -4.78
C HIS A 587 33.24 24.72 -5.17
N THR A 588 33.05 23.47 -4.77
CA THR A 588 34.01 22.39 -5.03
C THR A 588 33.77 21.76 -6.41
N LEU A 589 34.87 21.46 -7.10
CA LEU A 589 34.88 20.84 -8.43
C LEU A 589 35.79 19.63 -8.46
N ASP A 590 35.44 18.69 -9.33
CA ASP A 590 36.19 17.47 -9.57
C ASP A 590 37.14 17.68 -10.75
N ALA A 591 38.43 17.47 -10.53
CA ALA A 591 39.47 17.65 -11.54
C ALA A 591 39.29 16.71 -12.74
N ARG A 592 38.47 15.66 -12.62
CA ARG A 592 38.18 14.71 -13.70
C ARG A 592 37.14 15.22 -14.70
N TYR A 593 36.50 16.36 -14.43
CA TYR A 593 35.58 16.96 -15.39
C TYR A 593 36.32 17.55 -16.59
N PRO A 594 35.70 17.56 -17.79
CA PRO A 594 36.28 18.24 -18.94
C PRO A 594 36.55 19.72 -18.66
N ALA A 595 37.64 20.27 -19.19
CA ALA A 595 38.06 21.66 -18.95
C ALA A 595 36.95 22.69 -19.26
N ASP A 596 36.21 22.52 -20.36
CA ASP A 596 35.08 23.41 -20.71
C ASP A 596 33.98 23.42 -19.62
N ARG A 597 33.73 22.26 -19.00
CA ARG A 597 32.76 22.13 -17.91
C ARG A 597 33.29 22.78 -16.64
N ILE A 598 34.57 22.61 -16.33
CA ILE A 598 35.24 23.28 -15.20
C ILE A 598 35.16 24.80 -15.38
N GLY A 599 35.53 25.31 -16.56
CA GLY A 599 35.46 26.72 -16.92
C GLY A 599 34.04 27.29 -16.75
N PHE A 600 33.03 26.58 -17.26
CA PHE A 600 31.62 26.98 -17.10
C PHE A 600 31.20 27.06 -15.63
N MET A 601 31.53 26.05 -14.82
CA MET A 601 31.12 25.97 -13.42
C MET A 601 31.83 27.02 -12.54
N LEU A 602 33.08 27.35 -12.88
CA LEU A 602 33.90 28.35 -12.19
C LEU A 602 33.61 29.79 -12.61
N ALA A 603 32.80 30.04 -13.64
CA ALA A 603 32.52 31.39 -14.13
C ALA A 603 31.94 32.36 -13.08
N ALA A 604 31.34 31.83 -12.00
CA ALA A 604 30.83 32.63 -10.88
C ALA A 604 31.83 32.84 -9.73
N ALA A 605 32.99 32.18 -9.77
CA ALA A 605 33.98 32.23 -8.70
C ALA A 605 34.90 33.45 -8.85
N SER A 606 35.02 34.26 -7.80
CA SER A 606 35.94 35.40 -7.78
C SER A 606 37.38 35.00 -7.46
N VAL A 607 37.55 33.90 -6.74
CA VAL A 607 38.86 33.33 -6.37
C VAL A 607 38.82 31.83 -6.68
N LEU A 608 39.92 31.32 -7.23
CA LEU A 608 40.16 29.89 -7.42
C LEU A 608 41.21 29.39 -6.43
N LEU A 609 40.88 28.35 -5.68
CA LEU A 609 41.81 27.55 -4.89
C LEU A 609 42.12 26.27 -5.64
N THR A 610 43.40 26.02 -5.94
CA THR A 610 43.83 24.82 -6.65
C THR A 610 45.30 24.51 -6.35
N THR A 611 45.89 23.52 -7.02
CA THR A 611 47.31 23.15 -6.93
C THR A 611 48.01 23.41 -8.27
N ALA A 612 49.34 23.49 -8.25
CA ALA A 612 50.14 23.82 -9.43
C ALA A 612 49.95 22.83 -10.59
N ASP A 613 49.63 21.57 -10.29
CA ASP A 613 49.37 20.51 -11.25
C ASP A 613 47.94 20.55 -11.84
N LEU A 614 46.98 21.16 -11.14
CA LEU A 614 45.58 21.23 -11.56
C LEU A 614 45.19 22.58 -12.20
N VAL A 615 46.00 23.62 -12.01
CA VAL A 615 45.66 25.00 -12.43
C VAL A 615 45.34 25.14 -13.93
N SER A 616 45.99 24.35 -14.79
CA SER A 616 45.78 24.38 -16.24
C SER A 616 44.38 23.90 -16.65
N LEU A 617 43.71 23.09 -15.83
CA LEU A 617 42.34 22.64 -16.08
C LEU A 617 41.31 23.77 -15.95
N ALA A 618 41.68 24.89 -15.32
CA ALA A 618 40.83 26.05 -15.08
C ALA A 618 41.11 27.24 -16.01
N GLU A 619 41.92 27.07 -17.07
CA GLU A 619 42.29 28.16 -18.00
C GLU A 619 41.07 28.88 -18.60
N GLY A 620 39.96 28.18 -18.82
CA GLY A 620 38.71 28.77 -19.35
C GLY A 620 37.84 29.52 -18.34
N ALA A 621 38.22 29.59 -17.06
CA ALA A 621 37.41 30.19 -15.99
C ALA A 621 37.72 31.67 -15.70
N GLU A 622 38.91 32.15 -16.06
CA GLU A 622 39.42 33.52 -15.81
C GLU A 622 39.06 34.11 -14.42
N PRO A 623 39.39 33.44 -13.29
CA PRO A 623 39.11 33.98 -11.97
C PRO A 623 39.95 35.24 -11.69
N ALA A 624 39.42 36.18 -10.89
CA ALA A 624 40.15 37.42 -10.56
C ALA A 624 41.46 37.14 -9.77
N HIS A 625 41.46 36.08 -8.96
CA HIS A 625 42.64 35.61 -8.24
C HIS A 625 42.71 34.07 -8.25
N THR A 626 43.92 33.54 -8.38
CA THR A 626 44.22 32.11 -8.21
C THR A 626 45.21 31.93 -7.07
N VAL A 627 44.89 31.05 -6.13
CA VAL A 627 45.73 30.72 -4.98
C VAL A 627 46.13 29.26 -5.08
N LEU A 628 47.44 29.02 -5.10
CA LEU A 628 48.00 27.67 -5.09
C LEU A 628 48.11 27.16 -3.65
N LEU A 629 47.47 26.03 -3.37
CA LEU A 629 47.42 25.46 -2.02
C LEU A 629 48.68 24.68 -1.62
N ASP A 630 49.60 24.47 -2.56
CA ASP A 630 50.92 23.88 -2.31
C ASP A 630 51.77 24.71 -1.35
N THR A 631 51.47 26.00 -1.22
CA THR A 631 52.24 26.97 -0.42
C THR A 631 51.50 27.51 0.81
N VAL A 632 50.38 26.89 1.21
CA VAL A 632 49.55 27.38 2.34
C VAL A 632 50.32 27.46 3.66
N ASP A 633 51.26 26.55 3.89
CA ASP A 633 52.11 26.57 5.09
C ASP A 633 53.17 27.69 5.06
N GLY A 634 53.39 28.33 3.90
CA GLY A 634 54.23 29.52 3.76
C GLY A 634 53.49 30.86 3.98
N LEU A 635 52.18 30.83 4.29
CA LEU A 635 51.42 32.04 4.64
C LEU A 635 51.87 32.61 6.00
N PRO A 636 51.80 33.94 6.24
CA PRO A 636 52.36 34.58 7.43
C PRO A 636 51.87 34.01 8.77
N ASP A 637 52.79 33.82 9.73
CA ASP A 637 52.53 33.14 11.01
C ASP A 637 51.53 33.83 11.95
N GLY A 638 51.34 35.16 11.81
CA GLY A 638 50.37 35.93 12.62
C GLY A 638 48.90 35.60 12.34
N ALA A 639 48.61 34.84 11.29
CA ALA A 639 47.26 34.52 10.79
C ALA A 639 46.67 33.21 11.35
N ARG A 640 47.15 32.71 12.49
CA ARG A 640 46.72 31.42 13.08
C ARG A 640 45.44 31.49 13.91
N HIS A 641 44.95 32.69 14.25
CA HIS A 641 43.75 32.90 15.07
C HIS A 641 42.50 33.07 14.19
N ASP A 642 41.33 32.73 14.75
CA ASP A 642 40.05 32.92 14.08
C ASP A 642 39.77 34.42 13.80
N LEU A 643 39.12 34.72 12.67
CA LEU A 643 38.72 36.08 12.31
C LEU A 643 37.63 36.66 13.24
N GLY A 644 37.01 35.82 14.07
CA GLY A 644 36.03 36.21 15.10
C GLY A 644 34.72 36.70 14.51
N ARG A 645 34.42 36.35 13.25
CA ARG A 645 33.21 36.78 12.53
C ARG A 645 32.37 35.58 12.13
N VAL A 646 31.12 35.60 12.55
CA VAL A 646 30.13 34.58 12.19
C VAL A 646 29.36 35.06 10.96
N PRO A 647 29.34 34.31 9.85
CA PRO A 647 28.48 34.62 8.71
C PRO A 647 27.01 34.71 9.13
N ALA A 648 26.25 35.63 8.53
CA ALA A 648 24.83 35.70 8.81
C ALA A 648 24.15 34.37 8.38
N PRO A 649 23.11 33.89 9.09
CA PRO A 649 22.47 32.60 8.76
C PRO A 649 21.95 32.51 7.32
N GLY A 650 21.51 33.65 6.76
CA GLY A 650 21.04 33.75 5.38
C GLY A 650 22.13 33.93 4.33
N SER A 651 23.40 34.07 4.71
CA SER A 651 24.51 34.19 3.75
C SER A 651 24.78 32.87 3.02
N ALA A 652 25.29 32.95 1.80
CA ALA A 652 25.67 31.78 1.01
C ALA A 652 26.80 31.00 1.71
N ALA A 653 26.63 29.69 1.86
CA ALA A 653 27.62 28.79 2.43
C ALA A 653 28.32 27.93 1.38
N TYR A 654 27.56 27.43 0.39
CA TYR A 654 28.14 26.72 -0.73
C TYR A 654 27.29 26.78 -1.99
N LEU A 655 27.93 26.48 -3.11
CA LEU A 655 27.32 26.29 -4.43
C LEU A 655 27.60 24.87 -4.90
N ALA A 656 26.54 24.13 -5.22
CA ALA A 656 26.63 22.79 -5.79
C ALA A 656 25.90 22.74 -7.14
N TYR A 657 26.47 22.08 -8.13
CA TYR A 657 25.84 21.97 -9.46
C TYR A 657 25.13 20.62 -9.62
N THR A 658 23.88 20.66 -10.05
CA THR A 658 23.12 19.44 -10.38
C THR A 658 23.31 19.05 -11.85
N SER A 659 23.10 17.77 -12.16
CA SER A 659 23.02 17.24 -13.52
C SER A 659 21.80 17.82 -14.25
N GLY A 660 21.99 18.99 -14.85
CA GLY A 660 21.02 19.55 -15.79
C GLY A 660 21.00 18.77 -17.12
N LEU A 661 20.15 19.20 -18.06
CA LEU A 661 20.24 18.77 -19.46
C LEU A 661 21.69 18.91 -19.97
N PRO A 662 22.13 18.04 -20.89
CA PRO A 662 23.48 18.08 -21.46
C PRO A 662 23.87 19.52 -21.84
N GLY A 663 24.97 20.01 -21.24
CA GLY A 663 25.57 21.32 -21.56
C GLY A 663 25.13 22.52 -20.70
N ARG A 664 24.18 22.39 -19.74
CA ARG A 664 23.83 23.49 -18.81
C ARG A 664 23.53 22.99 -17.38
N PRO A 665 24.56 22.65 -16.59
CA PRO A 665 24.36 22.25 -15.20
C PRO A 665 23.82 23.43 -14.38
N ARG A 666 23.08 23.15 -13.30
CA ARG A 666 22.38 24.19 -12.52
C ARG A 666 23.06 24.37 -11.18
N GLY A 667 23.62 25.56 -10.93
CA GLY A 667 24.21 25.90 -9.64
C GLY A 667 23.13 26.21 -8.61
N VAL A 668 23.04 25.40 -7.57
CA VAL A 668 22.14 25.58 -6.43
C VAL A 668 22.90 26.24 -5.28
N LEU A 669 22.39 27.36 -4.81
CA LEU A 669 22.99 28.10 -3.71
C LEU A 669 22.36 27.71 -2.38
N ILE A 670 23.18 27.33 -1.41
CA ILE A 670 22.75 26.88 -0.08
C ILE A 670 23.25 27.85 0.98
N GLU A 671 22.39 28.14 1.96
CA GLU A 671 22.66 29.12 3.02
C GLU A 671 23.29 28.47 4.26
N HIS A 672 23.99 29.26 5.07
CA HIS A 672 24.62 28.79 6.31
C HIS A 672 23.63 28.13 7.27
N ARG A 673 22.40 28.67 7.38
CA ARG A 673 21.34 28.09 8.22
C ARG A 673 20.97 26.66 7.81
N SER A 674 20.94 26.38 6.51
CA SER A 674 20.57 25.07 5.98
C SER A 674 21.69 24.07 6.24
N LEU A 675 22.94 24.50 6.01
CA LEU A 675 24.14 23.70 6.26
C LEU A 675 24.27 23.27 7.73
N VAL A 676 24.14 24.21 8.67
CA VAL A 676 24.29 23.90 10.11
C VAL A 676 23.14 23.05 10.64
N ALA A 677 21.90 23.30 10.20
CA ALA A 677 20.75 22.48 10.57
C ALA A 677 20.94 21.04 10.09
N PHE A 678 21.28 20.87 8.80
CA PHE A 678 21.58 19.56 8.22
C PHE A 678 22.70 18.83 8.96
N ALA A 679 23.82 19.50 9.22
CA ALA A 679 24.98 18.89 9.87
C ALA A 679 24.66 18.37 11.27
N ARG A 680 23.97 19.18 12.10
CA ARG A 680 23.58 18.79 13.45
C ARG A 680 22.57 17.64 13.45
N GLU A 681 21.49 17.79 12.69
CA GLU A 681 20.40 16.82 12.69
C GLU A 681 20.84 15.47 12.11
N THR A 682 21.76 15.49 11.15
CA THR A 682 22.37 14.28 10.59
C THR A 682 23.32 13.63 11.60
N ALA A 683 24.13 14.41 12.32
CA ALA A 683 24.98 13.86 13.40
C ALA A 683 24.15 13.17 14.48
N GLU A 684 23.03 13.78 14.89
CA GLU A 684 22.09 13.20 15.85
C GLU A 684 21.37 11.96 15.28
N ARG A 685 20.84 12.05 14.06
CA ARG A 685 20.09 10.94 13.41
C ARG A 685 20.96 9.71 13.18
N LEU A 686 22.23 9.91 12.82
CA LEU A 686 23.22 8.84 12.62
C LEU A 686 23.92 8.44 13.92
N GLN A 687 23.67 9.14 15.03
CA GLN A 687 24.31 8.94 16.33
C GLN A 687 25.84 9.01 16.25
N LEU A 688 26.37 9.98 15.49
CA LEU A 688 27.82 10.18 15.33
C LEU A 688 28.45 10.64 16.65
N GLY A 689 29.68 10.20 16.91
CA GLY A 689 30.48 10.65 18.05
C GLY A 689 31.98 10.71 17.77
N ALA A 690 32.77 11.14 18.77
CA ALA A 690 34.21 11.34 18.63
C ALA A 690 35.02 10.07 18.30
N GLY A 691 34.45 8.88 18.51
CA GLY A 691 35.05 7.61 18.13
C GLY A 691 34.78 7.20 16.68
N ASP A 692 33.89 7.90 15.98
CA ASP A 692 33.50 7.56 14.61
C ASP A 692 34.50 8.07 13.57
N ARG A 693 34.58 7.31 12.47
CA ARG A 693 35.39 7.61 11.29
C ARG A 693 34.52 7.50 10.05
N PHE A 694 34.27 8.62 9.38
CA PHE A 694 33.40 8.70 8.21
C PHE A 694 34.24 8.66 6.92
N LEU A 695 33.96 7.74 6.00
CA LEU A 695 34.64 7.67 4.71
C LEU A 695 34.22 8.80 3.77
N GLN A 696 35.19 9.52 3.21
CA GLN A 696 34.98 10.49 2.14
C GLN A 696 34.94 9.74 0.79
N PHE A 697 33.76 9.24 0.41
CA PHE A 697 33.54 8.45 -0.80
C PHE A 697 33.07 9.31 -1.99
N ALA A 698 32.34 10.39 -1.75
CA ALA A 698 31.70 11.21 -2.76
C ALA A 698 32.70 11.95 -3.66
N SER A 699 32.30 12.28 -4.89
CA SER A 699 33.05 13.23 -5.72
C SER A 699 33.11 14.59 -5.00
N PRO A 700 34.22 15.34 -5.09
CA PRO A 700 34.27 16.71 -4.59
C PRO A 700 33.19 17.63 -5.17
N SER A 701 32.68 17.34 -6.38
CA SER A 701 31.57 18.12 -6.99
C SER A 701 30.19 17.75 -6.45
N SER A 702 30.05 16.67 -5.69
CA SER A 702 28.77 16.23 -5.13
C SER A 702 28.46 16.96 -3.84
N ASP A 703 27.20 17.35 -3.64
CA ASP A 703 26.74 17.87 -2.35
C ASP A 703 26.78 16.82 -1.23
N THR A 704 26.83 15.52 -1.56
CA THR A 704 27.11 14.42 -0.61
C THR A 704 28.42 14.62 0.16
N LEU A 705 29.41 15.33 -0.41
CA LEU A 705 30.63 15.70 0.32
C LEU A 705 30.29 16.41 1.64
N VAL A 706 29.23 17.21 1.66
CA VAL A 706 28.78 17.91 2.87
C VAL A 706 28.30 16.93 3.95
N ALA A 707 27.61 15.84 3.58
CA ALA A 707 27.19 14.78 4.51
C ALA A 707 28.38 14.02 5.12
N GLU A 708 29.45 13.84 4.34
CA GLU A 708 30.64 13.10 4.78
C GLU A 708 31.53 13.91 5.73
N LEU A 709 31.54 15.25 5.61
CA LEU A 709 32.46 16.11 6.36
C LEU A 709 31.81 16.78 7.58
N PHE A 710 30.68 17.46 7.38
CA PHE A 710 30.18 18.42 8.37
C PHE A 710 29.57 17.77 9.61
N PRO A 711 28.70 16.74 9.50
CA PRO A 711 28.13 16.05 10.66
C PRO A 711 29.21 15.43 11.57
N ILE A 712 30.21 14.76 10.99
CA ILE A 712 31.23 14.05 11.76
C ILE A 712 32.16 15.02 12.50
N TRP A 713 32.50 16.16 11.89
CA TRP A 713 33.27 17.20 12.58
C TRP A 713 32.49 17.82 13.74
N LEU A 714 31.18 18.03 13.62
CA LEU A 714 30.36 18.50 14.74
C LEU A 714 30.24 17.46 15.87
N ALA A 715 30.40 16.17 15.54
CA ALA A 715 30.44 15.08 16.52
C ALA A 715 31.83 14.88 17.16
N GLY A 716 32.86 15.61 16.70
CA GLY A 716 34.24 15.47 17.15
C GLY A 716 34.97 14.23 16.60
N GLY A 717 34.42 13.59 15.57
CA GLY A 717 35.02 12.44 14.89
C GLY A 717 35.89 12.82 13.69
N ALA A 718 36.41 11.82 12.98
CA ALA A 718 37.35 12.02 11.89
C ALA A 718 36.76 11.68 10.51
N VAL A 719 37.20 12.41 9.49
CA VAL A 719 36.99 12.06 8.08
C VAL A 719 38.15 11.19 7.60
N VAL A 720 37.86 10.10 6.90
CA VAL A 720 38.85 9.23 6.26
C VAL A 720 38.84 9.49 4.76
N ILE A 721 39.97 9.95 4.23
CA ILE A 721 40.16 10.15 2.79
C ILE A 721 40.90 8.92 2.23
N PRO A 722 40.36 8.25 1.19
CA PRO A 722 41.06 7.16 0.52
C PRO A 722 42.43 7.59 -0.03
N PRO A 723 43.35 6.64 -0.28
CA PRO A 723 44.64 6.95 -0.89
C PRO A 723 44.47 7.73 -2.23
N PRO A 724 45.40 8.65 -2.55
CA PRO A 724 45.35 9.43 -3.79
C PRO A 724 45.16 8.56 -5.04
N GLY A 725 44.36 9.06 -6.00
CA GLY A 725 44.10 8.38 -7.27
C GLY A 725 43.00 7.31 -7.23
N GLN A 726 42.52 6.89 -6.06
CA GLN A 726 41.39 5.95 -5.95
C GLN A 726 40.04 6.68 -5.92
N THR A 727 39.11 6.29 -6.80
CA THR A 727 37.77 6.89 -6.87
C THR A 727 36.69 5.89 -7.25
N GLY A 728 35.46 6.07 -6.74
CA GLY A 728 34.33 5.21 -7.04
C GLY A 728 34.66 3.73 -6.79
N SER A 729 34.50 2.90 -7.82
CA SER A 729 34.79 1.46 -7.81
C SER A 729 36.29 1.13 -7.81
N GLY A 730 37.15 2.11 -8.04
CA GLY A 730 38.60 1.96 -7.91
C GLY A 730 39.13 2.10 -6.48
N ILE A 731 38.25 2.35 -5.50
CA ILE A 731 38.62 2.34 -4.08
C ILE A 731 38.59 0.90 -3.58
N ASP A 732 39.69 0.42 -3.03
CA ASP A 732 39.71 -0.84 -2.27
C ASP A 732 39.07 -0.62 -0.90
N LEU A 733 37.74 -0.74 -0.86
CA LEU A 733 36.95 -0.49 0.34
C LEU A 733 37.33 -1.44 1.49
N ALA A 734 37.62 -2.71 1.21
CA ALA A 734 37.97 -3.67 2.24
C ALA A 734 39.27 -3.25 2.96
N THR A 735 40.31 -2.91 2.20
CA THR A 735 41.59 -2.45 2.75
C THR A 735 41.44 -1.13 3.50
N VAL A 736 40.72 -0.15 2.95
CA VAL A 736 40.54 1.16 3.61
C VAL A 736 39.75 1.03 4.91
N VAL A 737 38.65 0.25 4.91
CA VAL A 737 37.79 0.08 6.09
C VAL A 737 38.53 -0.59 7.25
N GLU A 738 39.34 -1.61 6.95
CA GLU A 738 40.12 -2.32 7.97
C GLU A 738 41.28 -1.46 8.48
N ARG A 739 42.10 -0.91 7.57
CA ARG A 739 43.29 -0.12 7.90
C ARG A 739 42.94 1.14 8.69
N GLU A 740 41.96 1.88 8.20
CA GLU A 740 41.56 3.18 8.77
C GLU A 740 40.43 3.04 9.79
N ARG A 741 39.97 1.81 10.07
CA ARG A 741 38.87 1.52 11.02
C ARG A 741 37.62 2.37 10.76
N VAL A 742 37.21 2.48 9.49
CA VAL A 742 36.01 3.23 9.08
C VAL A 742 34.78 2.69 9.80
N SER A 743 34.00 3.56 10.43
CA SER A 743 32.78 3.17 11.15
C SER A 743 31.50 3.52 10.41
N VAL A 744 31.52 4.57 9.59
CA VAL A 744 30.37 5.03 8.80
C VAL A 744 30.81 5.33 7.37
N MET A 745 30.00 4.94 6.40
CA MET A 745 30.19 5.30 4.99
C MET A 745 28.86 5.56 4.30
N GLU A 746 28.88 6.46 3.33
CA GLU A 746 27.76 6.75 2.44
C GLU A 746 28.17 6.50 0.99
N MET A 747 27.31 5.83 0.22
CA MET A 747 27.56 5.58 -1.19
C MET A 747 26.26 5.47 -2.01
N PRO A 748 26.30 5.69 -3.33
CA PRO A 748 25.17 5.38 -4.19
C PRO A 748 24.82 3.88 -4.13
N ALA A 749 23.53 3.56 -4.23
CA ALA A 749 23.05 2.18 -4.15
C ALA A 749 23.71 1.28 -5.21
N ALA A 750 23.95 1.77 -6.43
CA ALA A 750 24.71 1.04 -7.47
C ALA A 750 26.09 0.54 -6.99
N TYR A 751 26.87 1.39 -6.30
CA TYR A 751 28.18 0.99 -5.77
C TYR A 751 28.04 -0.01 -4.62
N TRP A 752 27.04 0.19 -3.77
CA TRP A 752 26.75 -0.75 -2.69
C TRP A 752 26.38 -2.14 -3.24
N HIS A 753 25.61 -2.22 -4.35
CA HIS A 753 25.28 -3.50 -5.00
C HIS A 753 26.52 -4.27 -5.41
N GLU A 754 27.48 -3.60 -6.06
CA GLU A 754 28.73 -4.24 -6.50
C GLU A 754 29.58 -4.68 -5.31
N TRP A 755 29.67 -3.86 -4.27
CA TRP A 755 30.43 -4.20 -3.07
C TRP A 755 29.82 -5.40 -2.32
N VAL A 756 28.49 -5.48 -2.22
CA VAL A 756 27.78 -6.65 -1.66
C VAL A 756 28.14 -7.93 -2.43
N ARG A 757 28.23 -7.87 -3.76
CA ARG A 757 28.61 -9.02 -4.61
C ARG A 757 30.04 -9.46 -4.35
N GLU A 758 30.96 -8.52 -4.21
CA GLU A 758 32.37 -8.80 -3.92
C GLU A 758 32.55 -9.49 -2.56
N LEU A 759 31.86 -9.00 -1.52
CA LEU A 759 31.89 -9.60 -0.18
C LEU A 759 31.34 -11.04 -0.18
N ASP A 760 30.24 -11.29 -0.90
CA ASP A 760 29.65 -12.64 -1.02
C ASP A 760 30.60 -13.60 -1.78
N GLY A 761 31.21 -13.15 -2.88
CA GLY A 761 32.12 -13.96 -3.69
C GLY A 761 33.44 -14.31 -2.99
N THR A 762 33.90 -13.48 -2.05
CA THR A 762 35.14 -13.70 -1.29
C THR A 762 34.92 -14.44 0.03
N GLY A 763 33.68 -14.51 0.53
CA GLY A 763 33.36 -15.08 1.84
C GLY A 763 33.97 -14.31 3.02
N ALA A 764 34.40 -13.07 2.78
CA ALA A 764 35.03 -12.24 3.79
C ALA A 764 34.03 -11.90 4.92
N PRO A 765 34.46 -11.94 6.19
CA PRO A 765 33.61 -11.47 7.28
C PRO A 765 33.35 -9.97 7.14
N SER A 766 32.23 -9.50 7.68
CA SER A 766 31.96 -8.07 7.78
C SER A 766 33.10 -7.37 8.51
N PRO A 767 33.62 -6.22 8.02
CA PRO A 767 34.62 -5.46 8.74
C PRO A 767 34.10 -5.06 10.12
N ALA A 768 34.86 -5.41 11.17
CA ALA A 768 34.40 -5.26 12.56
C ALA A 768 34.26 -3.79 13.00
N SER A 769 34.92 -2.86 12.31
CA SER A 769 34.85 -1.42 12.56
C SER A 769 33.54 -0.79 12.08
N LEU A 770 32.87 -1.40 11.10
CA LEU A 770 31.74 -0.79 10.40
C LEU A 770 30.45 -0.90 11.22
N ARG A 771 29.89 0.23 11.64
CA ARG A 771 28.64 0.28 12.42
C ARG A 771 27.43 0.68 11.59
N LEU A 772 27.63 1.33 10.45
CA LEU A 772 26.55 1.86 9.62
C LEU A 772 27.00 2.06 8.17
N VAL A 773 26.16 1.63 7.23
CA VAL A 773 26.25 2.01 5.82
C VAL A 773 25.02 2.80 5.42
N ILE A 774 25.23 3.85 4.63
CA ILE A 774 24.19 4.73 4.12
C ILE A 774 24.15 4.57 2.61
N VAL A 775 22.96 4.35 2.06
CA VAL A 775 22.71 4.22 0.62
C VAL A 775 21.75 5.31 0.15
N ARG A 776 21.99 5.83 -1.05
CA ARG A 776 21.13 6.84 -1.71
C ARG A 776 21.00 6.61 -3.21
N GLY A 777 20.05 7.30 -3.82
CA GLY A 777 20.00 7.58 -5.26
C GLY A 777 19.19 6.60 -6.10
N GLU A 778 19.24 5.30 -5.79
CA GLU A 778 18.52 4.26 -6.54
C GLU A 778 17.87 3.25 -5.59
N ARG A 779 17.00 2.41 -6.16
CA ARG A 779 16.33 1.34 -5.43
C ARG A 779 17.35 0.33 -4.90
N VAL A 780 17.10 -0.18 -3.69
CA VAL A 780 17.87 -1.26 -3.07
C VAL A 780 17.20 -2.60 -3.43
N PRO A 781 17.84 -3.46 -4.24
CA PRO A 781 17.27 -4.73 -4.66
C PRO A 781 17.09 -5.69 -3.47
N PRO A 782 15.95 -6.39 -3.40
CA PRO A 782 15.66 -7.39 -2.38
C PRO A 782 16.79 -8.39 -2.13
N GLU A 783 17.36 -8.93 -3.20
CA GLU A 783 18.39 -9.96 -3.15
C GLU A 783 19.70 -9.45 -2.56
N ARG A 784 20.06 -8.20 -2.85
CA ARG A 784 21.26 -7.56 -2.28
C ARG A 784 21.06 -7.24 -0.81
N LEU A 785 19.85 -6.79 -0.43
CA LEU A 785 19.57 -6.55 0.98
C LEU A 785 19.60 -7.85 1.80
N ALA A 786 19.05 -8.94 1.27
CA ALA A 786 19.10 -10.24 1.93
C ALA A 786 20.54 -10.73 2.12
N MET A 787 21.43 -10.48 1.15
CA MET A 787 22.87 -10.74 1.30
C MET A 787 23.49 -9.86 2.39
N TRP A 788 23.23 -8.56 2.36
CA TRP A 788 23.74 -7.59 3.33
C TRP A 788 23.29 -7.87 4.77
N GLN A 789 22.05 -8.31 4.97
CA GLN A 789 21.52 -8.66 6.28
C GLN A 789 22.31 -9.79 6.96
N LYS A 790 22.92 -10.70 6.18
CA LYS A 790 23.78 -11.76 6.72
C LYS A 790 25.07 -11.21 7.34
N LEU A 791 25.52 -10.03 6.91
CA LEU A 791 26.69 -9.35 7.47
C LEU A 791 26.40 -8.69 8.83
N GLY A 792 25.12 -8.49 9.16
CA GLY A 792 24.70 -7.91 10.45
C GLY A 792 24.98 -6.41 10.59
N VAL A 793 25.40 -5.72 9.52
CA VAL A 793 25.68 -4.28 9.54
C VAL A 793 24.39 -3.48 9.28
N PRO A 794 24.03 -2.52 10.15
CA PRO A 794 22.90 -1.64 9.90
C PRO A 794 23.00 -0.89 8.56
N LEU A 795 21.88 -0.82 7.84
CA LEU A 795 21.74 -0.07 6.58
C LEU A 795 20.75 1.09 6.76
N MET A 796 21.11 2.27 6.29
CA MET A 796 20.26 3.45 6.23
C MET A 796 20.01 3.81 4.78
N HIS A 797 18.75 3.98 4.41
CA HIS A 797 18.37 4.56 3.12
C HIS A 797 18.05 6.04 3.31
N VAL A 798 18.65 6.89 2.49
CA VAL A 798 18.42 8.35 2.54
C VAL A 798 17.97 8.87 1.20
N TYR A 799 17.15 9.92 1.26
CA TYR A 799 16.70 10.63 0.07
C TYR A 799 16.79 12.14 0.31
N GLY A 800 17.14 12.86 -0.74
CA GLY A 800 17.16 14.32 -0.77
C GLY A 800 17.70 14.84 -2.09
N THR A 801 17.45 16.12 -2.32
CA THR A 801 17.88 16.84 -3.52
C THR A 801 18.88 17.92 -3.14
N THR A 802 19.72 18.34 -4.07
CA THR A 802 20.65 19.44 -3.83
C THR A 802 19.91 20.72 -3.47
N GLU A 803 18.75 20.95 -4.08
CA GLU A 803 17.85 22.06 -3.79
C GLU A 803 17.28 22.06 -2.36
N THR A 804 17.40 20.94 -1.64
CA THR A 804 16.89 20.77 -0.27
C THR A 804 17.99 20.36 0.71
N THR A 805 19.23 20.76 0.42
CA THR A 805 20.42 20.53 1.26
C THR A 805 20.68 19.04 1.52
N VAL A 806 21.25 18.36 0.52
CA VAL A 806 21.83 17.02 0.61
C VAL A 806 20.81 15.89 0.84
N SER A 807 20.34 15.71 2.08
CA SER A 807 19.43 14.63 2.47
C SER A 807 18.31 15.17 3.35
N SER A 808 17.07 14.87 2.96
CA SER A 808 15.85 15.36 3.59
C SER A 808 15.14 14.28 4.42
N THR A 809 15.25 13.01 4.03
CA THR A 809 14.60 11.88 4.71
C THR A 809 15.56 10.73 4.98
N PHE A 810 15.29 10.00 6.08
CA PHE A 810 16.13 8.90 6.56
C PHE A 810 15.25 7.71 6.95
N PHE A 811 15.55 6.54 6.40
CA PHE A 811 14.91 5.26 6.71
C PHE A 811 15.95 4.25 7.20
N ARG A 812 15.87 3.89 8.48
CA ARG A 812 16.70 2.81 9.03
C ARG A 812 16.08 1.48 8.62
N MET A 813 16.79 0.70 7.82
CA MET A 813 16.28 -0.59 7.38
C MET A 813 16.15 -1.55 8.58
N PRO A 814 15.01 -2.26 8.72
CA PRO A 814 14.87 -3.24 9.78
C PRO A 814 15.77 -4.44 9.54
N THR A 815 16.13 -5.14 10.62
CA THR A 815 17.03 -6.30 10.59
C THR A 815 16.40 -7.53 9.92
N LYS A 816 15.08 -7.57 9.85
CA LYS A 816 14.30 -8.53 9.06
C LYS A 816 13.34 -7.74 8.20
N VAL A 817 13.34 -8.03 6.91
CA VAL A 817 12.45 -7.42 5.94
C VAL A 817 11.80 -8.57 5.18
N SER A 818 10.47 -8.59 5.06
CA SER A 818 9.80 -9.61 4.24
C SER A 818 10.09 -9.34 2.76
N GLU A 819 10.05 -10.37 1.90
CA GLU A 819 10.25 -10.17 0.45
C GLU A 819 9.27 -9.17 -0.17
N ALA A 820 8.07 -9.06 0.40
CA ALA A 820 7.05 -8.09 -0.01
C ALA A 820 7.47 -6.65 0.33
N ASP A 821 8.02 -6.41 1.52
CA ASP A 821 8.48 -5.08 1.95
C ASP A 821 9.68 -4.57 1.13
N LEU A 822 10.48 -5.48 0.57
CA LEU A 822 11.70 -5.17 -0.19
C LEU A 822 11.43 -4.46 -1.53
N ARG A 823 10.26 -4.68 -2.14
CA ARG A 823 9.93 -4.02 -3.42
C ARG A 823 9.56 -2.56 -3.24
N HIS A 824 9.08 -2.16 -2.08
CA HIS A 824 8.57 -0.82 -1.82
C HIS A 824 9.28 -0.22 -0.61
N LEU A 825 10.62 -0.16 -0.66
CA LEU A 825 11.40 0.34 0.46
C LEU A 825 11.13 1.84 0.66
N PRO A 826 10.74 2.25 1.88
CA PRO A 826 10.55 3.66 2.16
C PRO A 826 11.84 4.47 1.98
N ILE A 827 11.68 5.72 1.58
CA ILE A 827 12.73 6.75 1.63
C ILE A 827 12.78 7.43 3.01
N GLY A 828 11.83 7.10 3.88
CA GLY A 828 11.89 7.39 5.31
C GLY A 828 11.14 8.65 5.74
N ALA A 829 11.47 9.11 6.93
CA ALA A 829 10.85 10.28 7.56
C ALA A 829 11.81 11.47 7.55
N ALA A 830 11.23 12.67 7.59
CA ALA A 830 11.94 13.94 7.57
C ALA A 830 12.96 14.10 8.72
N LEU A 831 14.00 14.90 8.48
CA LEU A 831 14.73 15.55 9.57
C LEU A 831 13.87 16.64 10.23
N PRO A 832 14.15 17.03 11.50
CA PRO A 832 13.35 18.04 12.21
C PRO A 832 13.23 19.41 11.51
N SER A 833 14.23 19.81 10.72
CA SER A 833 14.24 21.07 9.96
C SER A 833 13.50 21.02 8.60
N VAL A 834 13.04 19.84 8.20
CA VAL A 834 12.49 19.54 6.88
C VAL A 834 10.98 19.33 6.97
N ALA A 835 10.21 20.10 6.21
CA ALA A 835 8.78 19.89 6.02
C ALA A 835 8.52 19.10 4.74
N LEU A 836 7.72 18.03 4.82
CA LEU A 836 7.31 17.23 3.67
C LEU A 836 5.83 17.47 3.41
N HIS A 837 5.49 17.76 2.16
CA HIS A 837 4.11 17.85 1.70
C HIS A 837 3.93 16.91 0.51
N VAL A 838 2.91 16.06 0.58
CA VAL A 838 2.49 15.22 -0.55
C VAL A 838 1.20 15.84 -1.06
N LEU A 839 1.26 16.42 -2.26
CA LEU A 839 0.20 17.27 -2.79
C LEU A 839 -0.37 16.71 -4.09
N ASP A 840 -1.66 16.94 -4.34
CA ASP A 840 -2.30 16.73 -5.64
C ASP A 840 -1.95 17.85 -6.64
N ALA A 841 -2.48 17.75 -7.86
CA ALA A 841 -2.23 18.71 -8.94
C ALA A 841 -2.63 20.17 -8.61
N GLU A 842 -3.47 20.39 -7.60
CA GLU A 842 -4.00 21.67 -7.16
C GLU A 842 -3.34 22.16 -5.87
N LEU A 843 -2.24 21.52 -5.48
CA LEU A 843 -1.47 21.83 -4.27
C LEU A 843 -2.24 21.55 -2.97
N THR A 844 -3.21 20.63 -3.01
CA THR A 844 -3.95 20.20 -1.82
C THR A 844 -3.26 18.96 -1.22
N PRO A 845 -3.06 18.89 0.10
CA PRO A 845 -2.46 17.71 0.71
C PRO A 845 -3.34 16.46 0.51
N VAL A 846 -2.72 15.36 0.09
CA VAL A 846 -3.39 14.07 -0.09
C VAL A 846 -3.44 13.31 1.24
N PRO A 847 -4.45 12.43 1.45
CA PRO A 847 -4.49 11.60 2.65
C PRO A 847 -3.35 10.59 2.71
N VAL A 848 -3.07 10.07 3.91
CA VAL A 848 -2.14 8.95 4.11
C VAL A 848 -2.56 7.78 3.21
N GLY A 849 -1.59 7.19 2.51
CA GLY A 849 -1.79 6.10 1.55
C GLY A 849 -2.15 6.56 0.13
N ALA A 850 -2.49 7.84 -0.10
CA ALA A 850 -2.69 8.37 -1.44
C ALA A 850 -1.37 8.76 -2.10
N VAL A 851 -1.37 8.75 -3.43
CA VAL A 851 -0.23 9.17 -4.25
C VAL A 851 -0.31 10.67 -4.48
N GLY A 852 0.81 11.38 -4.39
CA GLY A 852 0.91 12.77 -4.78
C GLY A 852 2.35 13.19 -5.07
N GLU A 853 2.52 14.41 -5.56
CA GLU A 853 3.83 15.00 -5.81
C GLU A 853 4.46 15.48 -4.50
N LEU A 854 5.76 15.20 -4.32
CA LEU A 854 6.52 15.62 -3.15
C LEU A 854 6.98 17.09 -3.27
N TYR A 855 6.66 17.86 -2.24
CA TYR A 855 7.18 19.20 -2.00
C TYR A 855 7.94 19.22 -0.68
N ILE A 856 9.13 19.81 -0.69
CA ILE A 856 10.01 19.87 0.49
C ILE A 856 10.16 21.33 0.92
N GLY A 857 9.61 21.65 2.08
CA GLY A 857 9.77 22.94 2.75
C GLY A 857 10.78 22.90 3.89
N GLY A 858 10.97 24.05 4.54
CA GLY A 858 11.71 24.16 5.79
C GLY A 858 13.06 24.86 5.63
N VAL A 859 13.90 24.75 6.66
CA VAL A 859 15.24 25.39 6.68
C VAL A 859 16.17 24.75 5.65
N SER A 860 15.88 23.52 5.25
CA SER A 860 16.63 22.77 4.25
C SER A 860 16.53 23.33 2.82
N VAL A 861 15.53 24.16 2.52
CA VAL A 861 15.29 24.70 1.18
C VAL A 861 16.38 25.70 0.79
N GLY A 862 17.06 25.42 -0.32
CA GLY A 862 18.09 26.28 -0.87
C GLY A 862 17.59 27.65 -1.32
N ARG A 863 18.52 28.58 -1.55
CA ARG A 863 18.16 29.94 -2.00
C ARG A 863 17.58 29.93 -3.41
N GLY A 864 18.05 29.04 -4.28
CA GLY A 864 17.59 28.89 -5.65
C GLY A 864 18.72 28.61 -6.63
N TYR A 865 18.41 28.72 -7.92
CA TYR A 865 19.39 28.52 -8.99
C TYR A 865 20.13 29.83 -9.32
N LEU A 866 21.46 29.78 -9.26
CA LEU A 866 22.35 30.91 -9.52
C LEU A 866 22.08 31.50 -10.92
N GLY A 867 21.75 32.79 -10.96
CA GLY A 867 21.46 33.53 -12.21
C GLY A 867 20.17 33.12 -12.94
N GLN A 868 19.38 32.16 -12.43
CA GLN A 868 18.23 31.58 -13.13
C GLN A 868 16.91 31.86 -12.40
N ARG A 869 16.50 33.13 -12.37
CA ARG A 869 15.30 33.60 -11.62
C ARG A 869 14.00 32.91 -12.06
N GLY A 870 13.78 32.75 -13.37
CA GLY A 870 12.56 32.12 -13.90
C GLY A 870 12.41 30.66 -13.43
N ARG A 871 13.47 29.86 -13.58
CA ARG A 871 13.48 28.47 -13.10
C ARG A 871 13.43 28.36 -11.58
N THR A 872 14.03 29.31 -10.88
CA THR A 872 13.92 29.39 -9.42
C THR A 872 12.46 29.57 -9.02
N ALA A 873 11.73 30.50 -9.65
CA ALA A 873 10.30 30.70 -9.38
C ALA A 873 9.42 29.49 -9.76
N GLU A 874 9.81 28.72 -10.78
CA GLU A 874 9.09 27.50 -11.19
C GLU A 874 9.22 26.35 -10.17
N ARG A 875 10.39 26.20 -9.54
CA ARG A 875 10.68 25.06 -8.66
C ARG A 875 10.66 25.40 -7.16
N PHE A 876 10.97 26.63 -6.78
CA PHE A 876 10.94 27.09 -5.39
C PHE A 876 9.67 27.93 -5.19
N VAL A 877 8.56 27.23 -5.01
CA VAL A 877 7.21 27.79 -4.92
C VAL A 877 6.86 28.24 -3.50
N ALA A 878 5.72 28.91 -3.32
CA ALA A 878 5.21 29.25 -2.00
C ALA A 878 4.86 27.96 -1.22
N ASP A 879 5.24 27.90 0.05
CA ASP A 879 4.87 26.79 0.93
C ASP A 879 3.37 26.89 1.28
N PRO A 880 2.53 25.91 0.91
CA PRO A 880 1.08 25.98 1.15
C PRO A 880 0.71 25.90 2.63
N ALA A 881 1.59 25.36 3.48
CA ALA A 881 1.36 25.22 4.92
C ALA A 881 1.90 26.41 5.73
N ARG A 882 2.83 27.19 5.18
CA ARG A 882 3.51 28.29 5.89
C ARG A 882 3.55 29.57 5.05
N PRO A 883 2.63 30.53 5.30
CA PRO A 883 2.65 31.81 4.61
C PRO A 883 4.01 32.52 4.71
N GLY A 884 4.55 32.93 3.56
CA GLY A 884 5.85 33.60 3.47
C GLY A 884 7.07 32.68 3.39
N ALA A 885 6.90 31.37 3.62
CA ALA A 885 7.94 30.37 3.39
C ALA A 885 7.91 29.83 1.95
N ARG A 886 8.96 29.10 1.57
CA ARG A 886 9.10 28.45 0.26
C ARG A 886 9.18 26.94 0.42
N ALA A 887 8.69 26.23 -0.59
CA ALA A 887 8.87 24.79 -0.75
C ALA A 887 9.49 24.50 -2.12
N TYR A 888 10.34 23.47 -2.18
CA TYR A 888 10.91 22.96 -3.41
C TYR A 888 10.00 21.86 -3.99
N ARG A 889 9.57 22.05 -5.24
CA ARG A 889 8.81 21.07 -6.03
C ARG A 889 9.77 20.05 -6.65
N THR A 890 9.80 18.84 -6.11
CA THR A 890 10.79 17.83 -6.53
C THR A 890 10.50 17.26 -7.91
N GLY A 891 9.22 17.13 -8.27
CA GLY A 891 8.78 16.38 -9.44
C GLY A 891 8.68 14.87 -9.21
N ASP A 892 8.88 14.41 -7.98
CA ASP A 892 8.81 13.00 -7.59
C ASP A 892 7.41 12.65 -7.07
N LEU A 893 6.87 11.51 -7.51
CA LEU A 893 5.63 10.94 -6.99
C LEU A 893 5.95 10.05 -5.80
N VAL A 894 5.24 10.29 -4.70
CA VAL A 894 5.40 9.56 -3.45
C VAL A 894 4.07 9.21 -2.83
N ARG A 895 4.12 8.29 -1.86
CA ARG A 895 3.00 7.97 -0.98
C ARG A 895 3.48 7.98 0.47
N GLN A 896 2.73 8.59 1.37
CA GLN A 896 3.01 8.53 2.80
C GLN A 896 2.33 7.31 3.42
N ARG A 897 3.08 6.49 4.16
CA ARG A 897 2.55 5.36 4.93
C ARG A 897 2.01 5.81 6.29
N ALA A 898 1.18 4.98 6.94
CA ALA A 898 0.63 5.25 8.27
C ALA A 898 1.70 5.59 9.33
N GLY A 899 2.90 5.00 9.23
CA GLY A 899 4.04 5.30 10.11
C GLY A 899 4.79 6.61 9.79
N GLY A 900 4.30 7.43 8.87
CA GLY A 900 4.91 8.72 8.48
C GLY A 900 6.06 8.62 7.47
N ASN A 901 6.57 7.41 7.21
CA ASN A 901 7.58 7.18 6.18
C ASN A 901 7.02 7.41 4.78
N LEU A 902 7.80 8.06 3.91
CA LEU A 902 7.50 8.19 2.50
C LEU A 902 7.99 6.99 1.70
N GLU A 903 7.26 6.66 0.66
CA GLU A 903 7.61 5.68 -0.36
C GLU A 903 7.73 6.40 -1.71
N PHE A 904 8.83 6.18 -2.42
CA PHE A 904 9.04 6.73 -3.77
C PHE A 904 8.41 5.82 -4.82
N LEU A 905 7.62 6.40 -5.73
CA LEU A 905 6.87 5.68 -6.76
C LEU A 905 7.35 5.98 -8.18
N GLY A 906 7.95 7.15 -8.41
CA GLY A 906 8.43 7.54 -9.74
C GLY A 906 8.53 9.05 -9.91
N ARG A 907 8.59 9.51 -11.16
CA ARG A 907 8.68 10.95 -11.51
C ARG A 907 7.51 11.38 -12.38
N THR A 908 7.02 12.59 -12.14
CA THR A 908 5.85 13.18 -12.82
C THR A 908 5.99 13.25 -14.35
N TYR A 909 7.19 13.45 -14.89
CA TYR A 909 7.45 13.46 -16.34
C TYR A 909 7.50 12.07 -16.98
N LEU A 910 7.41 11.00 -16.18
CA LEU A 910 7.23 9.62 -16.64
C LEU A 910 5.77 9.15 -16.55
N ALA A 911 4.87 9.92 -15.93
CA ALA A 911 3.47 9.53 -15.67
C ALA A 911 2.56 9.44 -16.92
N GLY A 912 3.12 9.59 -18.13
CA GLY A 912 2.47 9.28 -19.41
C GLY A 912 2.93 7.96 -20.04
N MET A 913 3.86 7.25 -19.41
CA MET A 913 4.33 5.93 -19.81
C MET A 913 4.14 4.99 -18.63
N ASP A 914 3.57 3.83 -18.93
CA ASP A 914 3.23 2.76 -18.00
C ASP A 914 4.29 2.57 -16.89
N VAL A 915 3.94 2.92 -15.64
CA VAL A 915 4.85 2.87 -14.47
C VAL A 915 5.24 1.42 -14.12
N SER A 916 4.69 0.43 -14.84
CA SER A 916 5.06 -0.97 -14.73
C SER A 916 6.20 -1.42 -15.66
N ALA A 917 6.64 -0.59 -16.63
CA ALA A 917 7.48 -1.06 -17.73
C ALA A 917 8.96 -0.61 -17.73
N GLU A 918 9.39 0.38 -16.96
CA GLU A 918 10.79 0.86 -16.98
C GLU A 918 11.49 0.79 -15.61
N SER A 919 11.31 -0.32 -14.89
CA SER A 919 12.14 -0.65 -13.72
C SER A 919 13.49 -1.29 -14.10
N SER A 920 14.01 -1.02 -15.29
CA SER A 920 15.25 -1.59 -15.82
C SER A 920 16.02 -0.60 -16.70
N GLU A 921 16.43 0.53 -16.12
CA GLU A 921 17.57 1.37 -16.51
C GLU A 921 17.87 2.31 -15.32
#